data_AF-A0A2Y9QUA8-F1
#
_entry.id   AF-A0A2Y9QUA8-F1
#
_cell.length_a   1.000
_cell.length_b   1.000
_cell.length_c   1.000
_cell.angle_alpha   90.00
_cell.angle_beta   90.00
_cell.angle_gamma   90.00
#
_symmetry.space_group_name_H-M   'P 1'
#
loop_
_entity.id
_entity.type
_entity.pdbx_description
1 polymer ?
#
loop_
_entity_poly.entity_id
_entity_poly.type
_entity_poly.pdbx_seq_one_letter_code
_entity_poly.pdbx_strand_id
1 'polypeptide(L)'
;MLPSEQALEELLAHKEEEWRALQARRAQLQGAALQDVQRRLEDAQGQLRRLREDFVYNLQVLEERDRELEHYDAAFAQTQRAEEARQAEASELKIEAAKLRQALAREARRADELQQQQQLTLQEHRRELERVHSDKNSEIDCHREQYEQLTWKLKRRLQELDGELVLQKQALLVEFESEMQRRERESRLQADAMSNTVLTQELKIKVLRKELEALKEAGAEVAESLQRAETANAELECEVARRDRELQDLMAVKDARIKDLEGKLHSAQLTRAKEEEAFQRKHEVLDRLARERDAVLASVKEAHAEQLRAQEARVLELQAHSESLEARLRRAEWGQADAVRDHEAVVARLREEVSALKSGWDAQVAQLSQEVVAKDLQVHALQEEGLQLKAQSARLQQDIDRYKQQLAAAVDRERSLEREKVQLALDWQCRCDTTERDQYRRSEDLIQGLTAAREQAVAKLEEAERRLCDKEEVLKALALERDRAVHALRTHGLLPEREAQTPLRHHEEAISQAFPSSEIQQLQEQNMSLRNAIAQMRREMEALSDQILPSAHFGEKTSDTNQPNPNAAADTATPDYVLALEAEIRNLKHKFKTLEEQLEDILEPSKMSSFAEVQPDVCAADSAAGEGPILWGAPPQAEVAPTVLACRKLAGRVRLLDCLVSRLRQKVLQKPPEMDAVRLQLPHEVDQAHVEVLELGKQVAELEKHLGTTRKEGGEAVGGTPETTATRRQSQAPWRSSRDAGISLEGSVDQRAVSDGGREVGQGGRGEHASTCPSTCASIHVSVHECILHG
;
A
#
# COMPACT_ATOMS: atom_id res chain seq x y z
N MET A 1 -93.92 -121.27 -42.34
CA MET A 1 -93.61 -120.43 -41.18
C MET A 1 -93.27 -119.03 -41.68
N LEU A 2 -94.20 -118.09 -41.58
CA LEU A 2 -94.00 -116.67 -41.84
C LEU A 2 -94.54 -115.91 -40.61
N PRO A 3 -93.85 -114.89 -40.09
CA PRO A 3 -94.41 -114.02 -39.06
C PRO A 3 -95.54 -113.16 -39.64
N SER A 4 -96.49 -112.76 -38.80
CA SER A 4 -97.61 -111.89 -39.20
C SER A 4 -97.15 -110.44 -39.43
N GLU A 5 -97.69 -109.82 -40.48
CA GLU A 5 -97.28 -108.49 -40.97
C GLU A 5 -97.30 -107.41 -39.88
N GLN A 6 -98.30 -107.44 -39.00
CA GLN A 6 -98.44 -106.53 -37.84
C GLN A 6 -97.19 -106.48 -36.93
N ALA A 7 -96.54 -107.62 -36.68
CA ALA A 7 -95.33 -107.66 -35.83
C ALA A 7 -94.08 -107.10 -36.56
N LEU A 8 -94.11 -107.06 -37.89
CA LEU A 8 -93.13 -106.38 -38.73
C LEU A 8 -93.39 -104.87 -38.77
N GLU A 9 -94.66 -104.46 -38.87
CA GLU A 9 -95.08 -103.05 -38.82
C GLU A 9 -94.74 -102.40 -37.46
N GLU A 10 -95.02 -103.07 -36.34
CA GLU A 10 -94.64 -102.60 -34.99
C GLU A 10 -93.12 -102.44 -34.84
N LEU A 11 -92.34 -103.41 -35.33
CA LEU A 11 -90.88 -103.35 -35.28
C LEU A 11 -90.31 -102.26 -36.21
N LEU A 12 -90.91 -102.05 -37.39
CA LEU A 12 -90.57 -100.94 -38.28
C LEU A 12 -90.89 -99.60 -37.63
N ALA A 13 -92.08 -99.43 -37.03
CA ALA A 13 -92.46 -98.22 -36.32
C ALA A 13 -91.48 -97.89 -35.19
N HIS A 14 -91.09 -98.89 -34.39
CA HIS A 14 -90.10 -98.71 -33.32
C HIS A 14 -88.69 -98.40 -33.86
N LYS A 15 -88.27 -99.00 -34.98
CA LYS A 15 -87.00 -98.67 -35.64
C LYS A 15 -87.00 -97.30 -36.31
N GLU A 16 -88.13 -96.83 -36.80
CA GLU A 16 -88.29 -95.44 -37.22
C GLU A 16 -88.27 -94.48 -36.03
N GLU A 17 -88.85 -94.84 -34.88
CA GLU A 17 -88.74 -94.03 -33.65
C GLU A 17 -87.30 -93.95 -33.14
N GLU A 18 -86.57 -95.08 -33.07
CA GLU A 18 -85.13 -95.09 -32.78
C GLU A 18 -84.35 -94.22 -33.78
N TRP A 19 -84.64 -94.33 -35.08
CA TRP A 19 -83.98 -93.55 -36.12
C TRP A 19 -84.29 -92.04 -36.02
N ARG A 20 -85.55 -91.67 -35.78
CA ARG A 20 -85.98 -90.28 -35.52
C ARG A 20 -85.33 -89.73 -34.25
N ALA A 21 -85.22 -90.53 -33.18
CA ALA A 21 -84.54 -90.16 -31.94
C ALA A 21 -83.01 -90.01 -32.12
N LEU A 22 -82.38 -90.90 -32.88
CA LEU A 22 -80.96 -90.80 -33.24
C LEU A 22 -80.68 -89.60 -34.16
N GLN A 23 -81.59 -89.29 -35.09
CA GLN A 23 -81.52 -88.07 -35.89
C GLN A 23 -81.70 -86.81 -35.04
N ALA A 24 -82.68 -86.77 -34.14
CA ALA A 24 -82.88 -85.66 -33.21
C ALA A 24 -81.65 -85.46 -32.32
N ARG A 25 -81.08 -86.54 -31.76
CA ARG A 25 -79.84 -86.50 -30.97
C ARG A 25 -78.64 -86.06 -31.80
N ARG A 26 -78.52 -86.50 -33.06
CA ARG A 26 -77.47 -86.04 -33.99
C ARG A 26 -77.62 -84.56 -34.29
N ALA A 27 -78.83 -84.07 -34.57
CA ALA A 27 -79.12 -82.67 -34.81
C ALA A 27 -78.87 -81.80 -33.57
N GLN A 28 -79.20 -82.28 -32.37
CA GLN A 28 -78.87 -81.63 -31.09
C GLN A 28 -77.36 -81.53 -30.87
N LEU A 29 -76.61 -82.63 -31.07
CA LEU A 29 -75.15 -82.64 -30.93
C LEU A 29 -74.46 -81.75 -31.99
N GLN A 30 -74.96 -81.75 -33.22
CA GLN A 30 -74.48 -80.84 -34.28
C GLN A 30 -74.83 -79.38 -33.97
N GLY A 31 -76.03 -79.10 -33.45
CA GLY A 31 -76.45 -77.77 -33.01
C GLY A 31 -75.60 -77.24 -31.84
N ALA A 32 -75.33 -78.06 -30.84
CA ALA A 32 -74.43 -77.71 -29.72
C ALA A 32 -72.99 -77.46 -30.22
N ALA A 33 -72.45 -78.33 -31.08
CA ALA A 33 -71.13 -78.13 -31.66
C ALA A 33 -71.05 -76.84 -32.52
N LEU A 34 -72.10 -76.51 -33.27
CA LEU A 34 -72.18 -75.25 -34.01
C LEU A 34 -72.24 -74.04 -33.07
N GLN A 35 -73.01 -74.10 -31.97
CA GLN A 35 -73.08 -73.04 -30.95
C GLN A 35 -71.73 -72.84 -30.25
N ASP A 36 -71.00 -73.91 -29.93
CA ASP A 36 -69.68 -73.81 -29.31
C ASP A 36 -68.61 -73.30 -30.29
N VAL A 37 -68.72 -73.62 -31.59
CA VAL A 37 -67.88 -73.01 -32.63
C VAL A 37 -68.24 -71.53 -32.84
N GLN A 38 -69.53 -71.16 -32.79
CA GLN A 38 -69.98 -69.76 -32.85
C GLN A 38 -69.45 -68.95 -31.67
N ARG A 39 -69.60 -69.45 -30.43
CA ARG A 39 -69.01 -68.82 -29.23
C ARG A 39 -67.51 -68.62 -29.36
N ARG A 40 -66.75 -69.65 -29.75
CA ARG A 40 -65.30 -69.55 -29.96
C ARG A 40 -64.93 -68.55 -31.06
N LEU A 41 -65.74 -68.41 -32.09
CA LEU A 41 -65.56 -67.42 -33.16
C LEU A 41 -65.87 -66.00 -32.66
N GLU A 42 -66.92 -65.82 -31.84
CA GLU A 42 -67.27 -64.55 -31.19
C GLU A 42 -66.19 -64.13 -30.18
N ASP A 43 -65.69 -65.05 -29.35
CA ASP A 43 -64.57 -64.85 -28.43
C ASP A 43 -63.30 -64.44 -29.19
N ALA A 44 -62.93 -65.17 -30.25
CA ALA A 44 -61.76 -64.85 -31.08
C ALA A 44 -61.91 -63.51 -31.81
N GLN A 45 -63.12 -63.16 -32.27
CA GLN A 45 -63.39 -61.83 -32.82
C GLN A 45 -63.31 -60.74 -31.75
N GLY A 46 -63.76 -61.00 -30.52
CA GLY A 46 -63.64 -60.08 -29.39
C GLY A 46 -62.17 -59.84 -28.99
N GLN A 47 -61.37 -60.90 -28.95
CA GLN A 47 -59.92 -60.82 -28.75
C GLN A 47 -59.24 -60.03 -29.87
N LEU A 48 -59.60 -60.27 -31.13
CA LEU A 48 -59.06 -59.54 -32.28
C LEU A 48 -59.48 -58.06 -32.30
N ARG A 49 -60.67 -57.70 -31.80
CA ARG A 49 -61.09 -56.30 -31.65
C ARG A 49 -60.26 -55.60 -30.59
N ARG A 50 -60.16 -56.17 -29.37
CA ARG A 50 -59.30 -55.65 -28.30
C ARG A 50 -57.86 -55.47 -28.76
N LEU A 51 -57.26 -56.49 -29.37
CA LEU A 51 -55.89 -56.41 -29.88
C LEU A 51 -55.70 -55.31 -30.94
N ARG A 52 -56.72 -55.00 -31.76
CA ARG A 52 -56.69 -53.87 -32.70
C ARG A 52 -56.84 -52.52 -31.99
N GLU A 53 -57.70 -52.43 -30.98
CA GLU A 53 -57.86 -51.26 -30.12
C GLU A 53 -56.55 -50.97 -29.38
N ASP A 54 -55.90 -52.00 -28.81
CA ASP A 54 -54.58 -51.96 -28.19
C ASP A 54 -53.50 -51.51 -29.19
N PHE A 55 -53.48 -52.05 -30.42
CA PHE A 55 -52.52 -51.61 -31.45
C PHE A 55 -52.71 -50.15 -31.86
N VAL A 56 -53.95 -49.67 -32.02
CA VAL A 56 -54.23 -48.26 -32.36
C VAL A 56 -53.83 -47.34 -31.21
N TYR A 57 -54.12 -47.71 -29.96
CA TYR A 57 -53.69 -46.97 -28.78
C TYR A 57 -52.16 -46.90 -28.67
N ASN A 58 -51.46 -48.02 -28.84
CA ASN A 58 -49.99 -48.04 -28.82
C ASN A 58 -49.37 -47.18 -29.94
N LEU A 59 -49.98 -47.12 -31.13
CA LEU A 59 -49.55 -46.23 -32.21
C LEU A 59 -49.77 -44.75 -31.84
N GLN A 60 -50.91 -44.40 -31.22
CA GLN A 60 -51.17 -43.04 -30.76
C GLN A 60 -50.17 -42.58 -29.70
N VAL A 61 -49.85 -43.44 -28.71
CA VAL A 61 -48.84 -43.15 -27.67
C VAL A 61 -47.44 -43.00 -28.27
N LEU A 62 -47.10 -43.71 -29.35
CA LEU A 62 -45.86 -43.50 -30.08
C LEU A 62 -45.85 -42.16 -30.83
N GLU A 63 -46.92 -41.81 -31.55
CA GLU A 63 -47.03 -40.51 -32.23
C GLU A 63 -47.00 -39.32 -31.24
N GLU A 64 -47.60 -39.46 -30.06
CA GLU A 64 -47.54 -38.46 -28.98
C GLU A 64 -46.11 -38.31 -28.46
N ARG A 65 -45.43 -39.43 -28.19
CA ARG A 65 -44.02 -39.43 -27.77
C ARG A 65 -43.08 -38.85 -28.83
N ASP A 66 -43.28 -39.14 -30.11
CA ASP A 66 -42.45 -38.61 -31.19
C ASP A 66 -42.61 -37.08 -31.28
N ARG A 67 -43.84 -36.56 -31.12
CA ARG A 67 -44.10 -35.10 -31.02
C ARG A 67 -43.48 -34.47 -29.77
N GLU A 68 -43.48 -35.17 -28.64
CA GLU A 68 -42.78 -34.72 -27.43
C GLU A 68 -41.26 -34.67 -27.65
N LEU A 69 -40.67 -35.67 -28.30
CA LEU A 69 -39.25 -35.68 -28.65
C LEU A 69 -38.90 -34.55 -29.63
N GLU A 70 -39.68 -34.34 -30.69
CA GLU A 70 -39.53 -33.19 -31.59
C GLU A 70 -39.61 -31.85 -30.83
N HIS A 71 -40.50 -31.73 -29.83
CA HIS A 71 -40.60 -30.55 -28.99
C HIS A 71 -39.37 -30.36 -28.10
N TYR A 72 -38.84 -31.42 -27.49
CA TYR A 72 -37.63 -31.37 -26.68
C TYR A 72 -36.39 -31.05 -27.51
N ASP A 73 -36.23 -31.64 -28.71
CA ASP A 73 -35.15 -31.32 -29.64
C ASP A 73 -35.23 -29.87 -30.13
N ALA A 74 -36.44 -29.38 -30.45
CA ALA A 74 -36.65 -27.99 -30.83
C ALA A 74 -36.37 -27.02 -29.67
N ALA A 75 -36.70 -27.38 -28.43
CA ALA A 75 -36.40 -26.59 -27.24
C ALA A 75 -34.90 -26.59 -26.92
N PHE A 76 -34.24 -27.75 -26.97
CA PHE A 76 -32.80 -27.91 -26.77
C PHE A 76 -32.01 -27.10 -27.80
N ALA A 77 -32.39 -27.17 -29.08
CA ALA A 77 -31.77 -26.36 -30.13
C ALA A 77 -32.06 -24.85 -29.97
N GLN A 78 -33.13 -24.43 -29.28
CA GLN A 78 -33.35 -23.03 -28.93
C GLN A 78 -32.48 -22.59 -27.75
N THR A 79 -32.36 -23.40 -26.69
CA THR A 79 -31.47 -23.10 -25.57
C THR A 79 -30.01 -23.08 -26.00
N GLN A 80 -29.56 -24.03 -26.83
CA GLN A 80 -28.20 -24.06 -27.36
C GLN A 80 -27.88 -22.78 -28.15
N ARG A 81 -28.74 -22.35 -29.08
CA ARG A 81 -28.53 -21.09 -29.83
C ARG A 81 -28.50 -19.86 -28.93
N ALA A 82 -29.31 -19.84 -27.86
CA ALA A 82 -29.30 -18.76 -26.88
C ALA A 82 -28.01 -18.77 -26.02
N GLU A 83 -27.44 -19.94 -25.73
CA GLU A 83 -26.15 -20.07 -25.06
C GLU A 83 -24.99 -19.69 -25.99
N GLU A 84 -25.01 -20.10 -27.26
CA GLU A 84 -24.04 -19.71 -28.29
C GLU A 84 -24.03 -18.18 -28.49
N ALA A 85 -25.21 -17.55 -28.55
CA ALA A 85 -25.33 -16.09 -28.60
C ALA A 85 -24.74 -15.41 -27.34
N ARG A 86 -25.07 -15.88 -26.14
CA ARG A 86 -24.48 -15.38 -24.88
C ARG A 86 -22.97 -15.61 -24.79
N GLN A 87 -22.46 -16.70 -25.38
CA GLN A 87 -21.02 -16.96 -25.46
C GLN A 87 -20.33 -15.98 -26.42
N ALA A 88 -20.97 -15.65 -27.55
CA ALA A 88 -20.50 -14.60 -28.46
C ALA A 88 -20.48 -13.23 -27.77
N GLU A 89 -21.59 -12.78 -27.17
CA GLU A 89 -21.69 -11.55 -26.37
C GLU A 89 -20.60 -11.51 -25.27
N ALA A 90 -20.44 -12.61 -24.52
CA ALA A 90 -19.40 -12.72 -23.50
C ALA A 90 -17.98 -12.72 -24.07
N SER A 91 -17.77 -13.10 -25.33
CA SER A 91 -16.48 -13.00 -26.01
C SER A 91 -16.18 -11.56 -26.46
N GLU A 92 -17.19 -10.85 -26.97
CA GLU A 92 -17.09 -9.43 -27.34
C GLU A 92 -16.82 -8.58 -26.11
N LEU A 93 -17.59 -8.76 -25.02
CA LEU A 93 -17.38 -8.08 -23.75
C LEU A 93 -16.01 -8.39 -23.12
N LYS A 94 -15.46 -9.60 -23.30
CA LYS A 94 -14.06 -9.93 -22.90
C LYS A 94 -13.05 -9.13 -23.72
N ILE A 95 -13.25 -9.02 -25.04
CA ILE A 95 -12.40 -8.24 -25.95
C ILE A 95 -12.49 -6.74 -25.61
N GLU A 96 -13.67 -6.20 -25.35
CA GLU A 96 -13.85 -4.80 -24.93
C GLU A 96 -13.22 -4.53 -23.57
N ALA A 97 -13.44 -5.40 -22.57
CA ALA A 97 -12.78 -5.28 -21.29
C ALA A 97 -11.24 -5.43 -21.39
N ALA A 98 -10.71 -6.13 -22.41
CA ALA A 98 -9.28 -6.15 -22.71
C ALA A 98 -8.80 -4.83 -23.33
N LYS A 99 -9.53 -4.28 -24.32
CA LYS A 99 -9.28 -2.95 -24.92
C LYS A 99 -9.29 -1.85 -23.85
N LEU A 100 -10.27 -1.85 -22.96
CA LEU A 100 -10.42 -0.88 -21.87
C LEU A 100 -9.31 -1.00 -20.83
N ARG A 101 -8.93 -2.22 -20.41
CA ARG A 101 -7.74 -2.42 -19.55
C ARG A 101 -6.46 -1.91 -20.21
N GLN A 102 -6.31 -2.11 -21.53
CA GLN A 102 -5.15 -1.60 -22.28
C GLN A 102 -5.18 -0.06 -22.42
N ALA A 103 -6.35 0.57 -22.52
CA ALA A 103 -6.50 2.02 -22.49
C ALA A 103 -6.17 2.58 -21.10
N LEU A 104 -6.73 1.99 -20.04
CA LEU A 104 -6.44 2.34 -18.65
C LEU A 104 -4.93 2.24 -18.34
N ALA A 105 -4.26 1.19 -18.82
CA ALA A 105 -2.82 1.02 -18.65
C ALA A 105 -1.97 2.02 -19.47
N ARG A 106 -2.51 2.63 -20.53
CA ARG A 106 -1.87 3.77 -21.23
C ARG A 106 -2.07 5.07 -20.46
N GLU A 107 -3.28 5.33 -19.95
CA GLU A 107 -3.54 6.54 -19.15
C GLU A 107 -2.80 6.52 -17.81
N ALA A 108 -2.65 5.36 -17.17
CA ALA A 108 -1.82 5.20 -15.98
C ALA A 108 -0.37 5.63 -16.26
N ARG A 109 0.24 5.11 -17.34
CA ARG A 109 1.60 5.50 -17.76
C ARG A 109 1.72 6.99 -18.08
N ARG A 110 0.71 7.57 -18.75
CA ARG A 110 0.66 9.02 -19.01
C ARG A 110 0.59 9.83 -17.72
N ALA A 111 -0.17 9.37 -16.72
CA ALA A 111 -0.23 10.00 -15.41
C ALA A 111 1.12 9.86 -14.66
N ASP A 112 1.77 8.69 -14.71
CA ASP A 112 3.09 8.46 -14.15
C ASP A 112 4.17 9.35 -14.81
N GLU A 113 4.15 9.47 -16.14
CA GLU A 113 5.03 10.33 -16.94
C GLU A 113 4.83 11.81 -16.60
N LEU A 114 3.58 12.27 -16.52
CA LEU A 114 3.24 13.64 -16.11
C LEU A 114 3.62 13.92 -14.64
N GLN A 115 3.42 12.96 -13.74
CA GLN A 115 3.82 13.08 -12.34
C GLN A 115 5.36 13.17 -12.21
N GLN A 116 6.11 12.38 -12.99
CA GLN A 116 7.57 12.47 -13.04
C GLN A 116 8.04 13.83 -13.58
N GLN A 117 7.39 14.35 -14.64
CA GLN A 117 7.68 15.70 -15.16
C GLN A 117 7.38 16.80 -14.13
N GLN A 118 6.28 16.70 -13.39
CA GLN A 118 5.96 17.60 -12.28
C GLN A 118 6.97 17.49 -11.13
N GLN A 119 7.43 16.29 -10.79
CA GLN A 119 8.46 16.10 -9.77
C GLN A 119 9.84 16.65 -10.20
N LEU A 120 10.20 16.52 -11.47
CA LEU A 120 11.45 17.06 -12.02
C LEU A 120 11.43 18.60 -12.06
N THR A 121 10.37 19.20 -12.60
CA THR A 121 10.22 20.67 -12.62
C THR A 121 10.18 21.27 -11.21
N LEU A 122 9.54 20.59 -10.24
CA LEU A 122 9.60 21.00 -8.83
C LEU A 122 11.00 20.85 -8.21
N GLN A 123 11.83 19.89 -8.65
CA GLN A 123 13.24 19.82 -8.24
C GLN A 123 14.10 20.90 -8.89
N GLU A 124 13.82 21.25 -10.14
CA GLU A 124 14.51 22.33 -10.86
C GLU A 124 14.20 23.68 -10.20
N HIS A 125 12.94 24.01 -9.95
CA HIS A 125 12.56 25.23 -9.24
C HIS A 125 13.11 25.29 -7.80
N ARG A 126 13.25 24.16 -7.10
CA ARG A 126 13.95 24.12 -5.79
C ARG A 126 15.43 24.48 -5.95
N ARG A 127 16.13 23.90 -6.92
CA ARG A 127 17.55 24.21 -7.21
C ARG A 127 17.74 25.66 -7.68
N GLU A 128 16.77 26.23 -8.40
CA GLU A 128 16.77 27.64 -8.80
C GLU A 128 16.61 28.56 -7.58
N LEU A 129 15.67 28.26 -6.67
CA LEU A 129 15.52 29.00 -5.42
C LEU A 129 16.76 28.85 -4.52
N GLU A 130 17.33 27.65 -4.40
CA GLU A 130 18.58 27.40 -3.66
C GLU A 130 19.74 28.25 -4.20
N ARG A 131 19.90 28.34 -5.53
CA ARG A 131 20.90 29.23 -6.18
C ARG A 131 20.63 30.70 -5.89
N VAL A 132 19.40 31.18 -6.09
CA VAL A 132 19.06 32.59 -5.82
C VAL A 132 19.29 32.94 -4.34
N HIS A 133 19.03 32.01 -3.42
CA HIS A 133 19.35 32.20 -2.01
C HIS A 133 20.86 32.18 -1.73
N SER A 134 21.66 31.29 -2.35
CA SER A 134 23.13 31.30 -2.18
C SER A 134 23.77 32.57 -2.75
N ASP A 135 23.29 33.04 -3.90
CA ASP A 135 23.79 34.25 -4.55
C ASP A 135 23.45 35.48 -3.72
N LYS A 136 22.21 35.58 -3.21
CA LYS A 136 21.78 36.69 -2.35
C LYS A 136 22.45 36.68 -0.98
N ASN A 137 22.71 35.51 -0.40
CA ASN A 137 23.52 35.41 0.82
C ASN A 137 24.97 35.87 0.55
N SER A 138 25.57 35.47 -0.57
CA SER A 138 26.92 35.90 -0.97
C SER A 138 27.01 37.42 -1.19
N GLU A 139 25.97 38.04 -1.78
CA GLU A 139 25.86 39.51 -1.86
C GLU A 139 25.77 40.16 -0.46
N ILE A 140 24.94 39.61 0.43
CA ILE A 140 24.77 40.10 1.80
C ILE A 140 26.08 39.99 2.60
N ASP A 141 26.81 38.88 2.47
CA ASP A 141 28.08 38.66 3.16
C ASP A 141 29.19 39.55 2.61
N CYS A 142 29.27 39.72 1.28
CA CYS A 142 30.15 40.71 0.64
C CYS A 142 29.85 42.14 1.13
N HIS A 143 28.58 42.50 1.32
CA HIS A 143 28.20 43.79 1.93
C HIS A 143 28.54 43.87 3.43
N ARG A 144 28.37 42.81 4.21
CA ARG A 144 28.80 42.74 5.63
C ARG A 144 30.29 43.00 5.74
N GLU A 145 31.11 42.30 4.95
CA GLU A 145 32.57 42.52 4.89
C GLU A 145 32.92 43.97 4.51
N GLN A 146 32.23 44.57 3.54
CA GLN A 146 32.43 45.98 3.17
C GLN A 146 32.11 46.94 4.34
N TYR A 147 31.00 46.71 5.05
CA TYR A 147 30.62 47.51 6.22
C TYR A 147 31.59 47.32 7.39
N GLU A 148 32.07 46.10 7.64
CA GLU A 148 33.06 45.80 8.68
C GLU A 148 34.41 46.43 8.36
N GLN A 149 34.89 46.30 7.11
CA GLN A 149 36.10 46.97 6.65
C GLN A 149 36.01 48.49 6.77
N LEU A 150 34.88 49.10 6.40
CA LEU A 150 34.66 50.54 6.55
C LEU A 150 34.63 50.94 8.03
N THR A 151 33.92 50.18 8.86
CA THR A 151 33.84 50.39 10.31
C THR A 151 35.22 50.28 10.98
N TRP A 152 36.05 49.32 10.56
CA TRP A 152 37.44 49.19 11.03
C TRP A 152 38.31 50.37 10.57
N LYS A 153 38.22 50.77 9.29
CA LYS A 153 38.94 51.95 8.75
C LYS A 153 38.56 53.23 9.51
N LEU A 154 37.28 53.42 9.86
CA LEU A 154 36.78 54.55 10.63
C LEU A 154 37.22 54.49 12.11
N LYS A 155 37.09 53.35 12.79
CA LYS A 155 37.58 53.16 14.17
C LYS A 155 39.07 53.43 14.28
N ARG A 156 39.87 52.94 13.32
CA ARG A 156 41.30 53.21 13.24
C ARG A 156 41.59 54.69 13.01
N ARG A 157 40.85 55.38 12.14
CA ARG A 157 41.00 56.84 11.92
C ARG A 157 40.64 57.66 13.15
N LEU A 158 39.64 57.25 13.93
CA LEU A 158 39.33 57.87 15.22
C LEU A 158 40.48 57.67 16.20
N GLN A 159 41.01 56.45 16.35
CA GLN A 159 42.17 56.17 17.22
C GLN A 159 43.44 56.95 16.81
N GLU A 160 43.69 57.10 15.50
CA GLU A 160 44.79 57.91 14.99
C GLU A 160 44.60 59.40 15.34
N LEU A 161 43.39 59.95 15.15
CA LEU A 161 43.05 61.34 15.51
C LEU A 161 43.02 61.61 17.02
N ASP A 162 42.55 60.66 17.84
CA ASP A 162 42.59 60.73 19.30
C ASP A 162 44.04 60.74 19.80
N GLY A 163 44.91 59.94 19.18
CA GLY A 163 46.35 59.95 19.41
C GLY A 163 46.99 61.30 19.07
N GLU A 164 46.70 61.85 17.89
CA GLU A 164 47.13 63.20 17.49
C GLU A 164 46.63 64.28 18.46
N LEU A 165 45.38 64.20 18.92
CA LEU A 165 44.79 65.12 19.89
C LEU A 165 45.48 65.04 21.26
N VAL A 166 45.83 63.84 21.72
CA VAL A 166 46.60 63.65 22.97
C VAL A 166 48.00 64.23 22.83
N LEU A 167 48.68 64.00 21.71
CA LEU A 167 50.00 64.58 21.43
C LEU A 167 49.97 66.11 21.37
N GLN A 168 48.94 66.70 20.73
CA GLN A 168 48.75 68.16 20.71
C GLN A 168 48.52 68.72 22.12
N LYS A 169 47.71 68.05 22.95
CA LYS A 169 47.50 68.45 24.36
C LYS A 169 48.79 68.37 25.17
N GLN A 170 49.59 67.31 25.01
CA GLN A 170 50.87 67.16 25.69
C GLN A 170 51.88 68.23 25.24
N ALA A 171 51.98 68.52 23.94
CA ALA A 171 52.84 69.57 23.42
C ALA A 171 52.46 70.96 23.99
N LEU A 172 51.17 71.32 23.97
CA LEU A 172 50.68 72.58 24.55
C LEU A 172 50.94 72.67 26.05
N LEU A 173 50.77 71.57 26.82
CA LEU A 173 51.08 71.55 28.25
C LEU A 173 52.57 71.80 28.50
N VAL A 174 53.47 71.15 27.75
CA VAL A 174 54.92 71.37 27.85
C VAL A 174 55.31 72.79 27.43
N GLU A 175 54.67 73.35 26.41
CA GLU A 175 54.84 74.76 26.02
C GLU A 175 54.43 75.71 27.17
N PHE A 176 53.24 75.52 27.76
CA PHE A 176 52.77 76.29 28.91
C PHE A 176 53.67 76.15 30.13
N GLU A 177 54.12 74.94 30.47
CA GLU A 177 55.08 74.71 31.55
C GLU A 177 56.41 75.42 31.28
N SER A 178 56.92 75.40 30.05
CA SER A 178 58.16 76.08 29.68
C SER A 178 58.06 77.61 29.79
N GLU A 179 56.94 78.20 29.37
CA GLU A 179 56.67 79.64 29.48
C GLU A 179 56.39 80.06 30.94
N MET A 180 55.73 79.22 31.74
CA MET A 180 55.54 79.46 33.18
C MET A 180 56.87 79.41 33.93
N GLN A 181 57.70 78.38 33.71
CA GLN A 181 59.05 78.30 34.27
C GLN A 181 59.94 79.46 33.81
N ARG A 182 59.79 79.90 32.56
CA ARG A 182 60.51 81.07 32.03
C ARG A 182 60.11 82.34 32.77
N ARG A 183 58.82 82.65 32.87
CA ARG A 183 58.31 83.83 33.57
C ARG A 183 58.69 83.80 35.04
N GLU A 184 58.65 82.63 35.68
CA GLU A 184 59.12 82.47 37.06
C GLU A 184 60.62 82.80 37.20
N ARG A 185 61.48 82.32 36.29
CA ARG A 185 62.91 82.69 36.26
C ARG A 185 63.10 84.19 36.02
N GLU A 186 62.35 84.79 35.10
CA GLU A 186 62.40 86.23 34.82
C GLU A 186 61.96 87.06 36.05
N SER A 187 60.90 86.68 36.76
CA SER A 187 60.45 87.34 38.00
C SER A 187 61.43 87.13 39.17
N ARG A 188 62.05 85.95 39.31
CA ARG A 188 63.12 85.72 40.31
C ARG A 188 64.32 86.64 40.06
N LEU A 189 64.80 86.72 38.82
CA LEU A 189 65.89 87.62 38.43
C LEU A 189 65.54 89.11 38.64
N GLN A 190 64.29 89.50 38.41
CA GLN A 190 63.80 90.85 38.74
C GLN A 190 63.81 91.12 40.26
N ALA A 191 63.38 90.16 41.08
CA ALA A 191 63.43 90.29 42.53
C ALA A 191 64.87 90.39 43.06
N ASP A 192 65.79 89.57 42.53
CA ASP A 192 67.22 89.64 42.86
C ASP A 192 67.83 90.98 42.44
N ALA A 193 67.51 91.49 41.26
CA ALA A 193 67.96 92.82 40.81
C ALA A 193 67.43 93.94 41.72
N MET A 194 66.14 93.91 42.08
CA MET A 194 65.55 94.88 43.00
C MET A 194 66.21 94.82 44.39
N SER A 195 66.43 93.62 44.95
CA SER A 195 67.14 93.40 46.21
C SER A 195 68.54 94.05 46.18
N ASN A 196 69.31 93.80 45.12
CA ASN A 196 70.61 94.43 44.92
C ASN A 196 70.52 95.98 44.87
N THR A 197 69.55 96.55 44.16
CA THR A 197 69.40 98.02 44.13
C THR A 197 69.04 98.61 45.50
N VAL A 198 68.16 97.96 46.28
CA VAL A 198 67.81 98.40 47.64
C VAL A 198 69.04 98.42 48.53
N LEU A 199 69.86 97.37 48.50
CA LEU A 199 71.12 97.30 49.25
C LEU A 199 72.08 98.46 48.89
N THR A 200 72.20 98.83 47.61
CA THR A 200 73.02 100.00 47.23
C THR A 200 72.46 101.33 47.75
N GLN A 201 71.14 101.50 47.80
CA GLN A 201 70.51 102.69 48.35
C GLN A 201 70.66 102.79 49.87
N GLU A 202 70.52 101.68 50.60
CA GLU A 202 70.79 101.63 52.03
C GLU A 202 72.22 102.05 52.39
N LEU A 203 73.21 101.56 51.63
CA LEU A 203 74.61 101.94 51.81
C LEU A 203 74.82 103.45 51.57
N LYS A 204 74.16 104.02 50.56
CA LYS A 204 74.20 105.47 50.29
C LYS A 204 73.58 106.29 51.43
N ILE A 205 72.44 105.86 51.99
CA ILE A 205 71.79 106.53 53.15
C ILE A 205 72.72 106.52 54.37
N LYS A 206 73.48 105.44 54.59
CA LYS A 206 74.45 105.31 55.70
C LYS A 206 75.64 106.28 55.57
N VAL A 207 75.95 106.80 54.38
CA VAL A 207 76.94 107.87 54.16
C VAL A 207 76.33 109.24 54.45
N LEU A 208 75.23 109.59 53.79
CA LEU A 208 74.56 110.91 53.90
C LEU A 208 74.18 111.29 55.34
N ARG A 209 73.88 110.29 56.19
CA ARG A 209 73.59 110.53 57.63
C ARG A 209 74.77 111.15 58.39
N LYS A 210 76.02 110.83 58.03
CA LYS A 210 77.22 111.40 58.69
C LYS A 210 77.47 112.85 58.27
N GLU A 211 77.11 113.20 57.04
CA GLU A 211 77.25 114.56 56.51
C GLU A 211 76.26 115.53 57.20
N LEU A 212 75.05 115.04 57.52
CA LEU A 212 74.02 115.80 58.24
C LEU A 212 74.33 116.09 59.72
N GLU A 213 75.31 115.41 60.32
CA GLU A 213 75.67 115.66 61.72
C GLU A 213 76.56 116.91 61.84
N ALA A 214 77.49 117.11 60.91
CA ALA A 214 78.35 118.31 60.86
C ALA A 214 77.59 119.62 60.58
N LEU A 215 76.42 119.55 59.93
CA LEU A 215 75.62 120.74 59.61
C LEU A 215 74.82 121.30 60.81
N LYS A 216 74.65 120.53 61.89
CA LYS A 216 73.85 120.95 63.05
C LYS A 216 74.56 121.98 63.93
N GLU A 217 75.89 121.95 63.97
CA GLU A 217 76.71 122.85 64.78
C GLU A 217 76.59 124.31 64.31
N ALA A 218 76.39 124.53 63.00
CA ALA A 218 76.12 125.84 62.41
C ALA A 218 74.68 126.36 62.66
N GLY A 219 73.76 125.53 63.19
CA GLY A 219 72.35 125.91 63.36
C GLY A 219 72.07 126.83 64.56
N ALA A 220 72.98 126.89 65.53
CA ALA A 220 72.76 127.62 66.78
C ALA A 220 72.65 129.15 66.59
N GLU A 221 73.42 129.72 65.66
CA GLU A 221 73.49 131.16 65.39
C GLU A 221 72.19 131.73 64.78
N VAL A 222 71.33 130.87 64.23
CA VAL A 222 70.07 131.29 63.59
C VAL A 222 68.98 131.62 64.62
N ALA A 223 69.05 131.07 65.84
CA ALA A 223 67.99 131.19 66.84
C ALA A 223 67.67 132.64 67.24
N GLU A 224 68.67 133.52 67.30
CA GLU A 224 68.49 134.94 67.66
C GLU A 224 67.77 135.77 66.58
N SER A 225 67.51 135.20 65.39
CA SER A 225 66.67 135.83 64.36
C SER A 225 65.17 135.62 64.61
N LEU A 226 64.80 134.48 65.22
CA LEU A 226 63.42 133.99 65.34
C LEU A 226 62.54 134.88 66.22
N GLN A 227 63.10 135.41 67.32
CA GLN A 227 62.38 136.18 68.34
C GLN A 227 61.79 137.51 67.82
N ARG A 228 62.16 137.95 66.61
CA ARG A 228 61.55 139.13 65.93
C ARG A 228 60.39 138.77 65.01
N ALA A 229 60.21 137.49 64.66
CA ALA A 229 59.09 137.01 63.85
C ALA A 229 57.87 136.67 64.71
N GLU A 230 58.09 136.24 65.95
CA GLU A 230 57.03 135.82 66.89
C GLU A 230 55.97 136.92 67.12
N THR A 231 56.37 138.19 67.19
CA THR A 231 55.45 139.32 67.36
C THR A 231 54.53 139.57 66.16
N ALA A 232 54.88 139.09 64.96
CA ALA A 232 54.05 139.24 63.77
C ALA A 232 53.00 138.12 63.62
N ASN A 233 53.21 136.96 64.26
CA ASN A 233 52.25 135.84 64.17
C ASN A 233 50.93 136.14 64.92
N ALA A 234 50.98 136.88 66.03
CA ALA A 234 49.81 137.17 66.86
C ALA A 234 48.69 137.94 66.13
N GLU A 235 49.04 138.73 65.10
CA GLU A 235 48.05 139.44 64.27
C GLU A 235 47.36 138.49 63.27
N LEU A 236 48.08 137.48 62.75
CA LEU A 236 47.55 136.48 61.81
C LEU A 236 46.58 135.50 62.48
N GLU A 237 46.82 135.13 63.75
CA GLU A 237 45.95 134.23 64.52
C GLU A 237 44.49 134.71 64.58
N CYS A 238 44.27 136.02 64.60
CA CYS A 238 42.94 136.63 64.61
C CYS A 238 42.17 136.44 63.28
N GLU A 239 42.85 136.38 62.14
CA GLU A 239 42.21 136.12 60.85
C GLU A 239 41.86 134.64 60.65
N VAL A 240 42.75 133.74 61.10
CA VAL A 240 42.52 132.28 61.06
C VAL A 240 41.24 131.90 61.80
N ALA A 241 41.07 132.41 63.02
CA ALA A 241 39.88 132.16 63.85
C ALA A 241 38.54 132.66 63.25
N ARG A 242 38.58 133.48 62.18
CA ARG A 242 37.40 133.83 61.38
C ARG A 242 37.12 132.81 60.28
N ARG A 243 38.17 132.36 59.59
CA ARG A 243 38.10 131.39 58.48
C ARG A 243 37.62 130.02 58.94
N ASP A 244 38.02 129.58 60.13
CA ASP A 244 37.62 128.27 60.67
C ASP A 244 36.08 128.13 60.80
N ARG A 245 35.38 129.23 61.10
CA ARG A 245 33.91 129.25 61.20
C ARG A 245 33.26 129.12 59.82
N GLU A 246 33.81 129.84 58.83
CA GLU A 246 33.39 129.77 57.42
C GLU A 246 33.57 128.33 56.84
N LEU A 247 34.56 127.57 57.35
CA LEU A 247 34.78 126.17 56.99
C LEU A 247 33.82 125.20 57.70
N GLN A 248 33.50 125.43 58.98
CA GLN A 248 32.59 124.57 59.76
C GLN A 248 31.17 124.53 59.19
N ASP A 249 30.63 125.67 58.74
CA ASP A 249 29.33 125.73 58.07
C ASP A 249 29.32 124.93 56.76
N LEU A 250 30.41 125.00 55.97
CA LEU A 250 30.57 124.24 54.73
C LEU A 250 30.71 122.73 54.96
N MET A 251 31.27 122.29 56.09
CA MET A 251 31.29 120.88 56.49
C MET A 251 29.87 120.38 56.81
N ALA A 252 29.10 121.12 57.63
CA ALA A 252 27.74 120.73 58.00
C ALA A 252 26.81 120.56 56.78
N VAL A 253 26.95 121.40 55.75
CA VAL A 253 26.21 121.27 54.49
C VAL A 253 26.60 120.02 53.71
N LYS A 254 27.89 119.64 53.69
CA LYS A 254 28.37 118.41 53.05
C LYS A 254 27.85 117.17 53.78
N ASP A 255 27.92 117.14 55.12
CA ASP A 255 27.45 116.02 55.94
C ASP A 255 25.94 115.79 55.78
N ALA A 256 25.15 116.87 55.66
CA ALA A 256 23.73 116.78 55.36
C ALA A 256 23.45 116.15 53.98
N ARG A 257 24.27 116.47 52.96
CA ARG A 257 24.15 115.89 51.63
C ARG A 257 24.65 114.44 51.56
N ILE A 258 25.68 114.08 52.33
CA ILE A 258 26.14 112.70 52.47
C ILE A 258 24.99 111.83 53.02
N LYS A 259 24.36 112.25 54.12
CA LYS A 259 23.21 111.55 54.74
C LYS A 259 21.99 111.40 53.81
N ASP A 260 21.74 112.39 52.95
CA ASP A 260 20.70 112.32 51.91
C ASP A 260 21.02 111.26 50.82
N LEU A 261 22.28 111.15 50.42
CA LEU A 261 22.72 110.13 49.45
C LEU A 261 22.79 108.73 50.08
N GLU A 262 23.22 108.62 51.33
CA GLU A 262 23.16 107.38 52.12
C GLU A 262 21.73 106.90 52.29
N GLY A 263 20.78 107.77 52.68
CA GLY A 263 19.37 107.43 52.79
C GLY A 263 18.76 106.91 51.48
N LYS A 264 19.12 107.54 50.36
CA LYS A 264 18.74 107.08 49.02
C LYS A 264 19.35 105.71 48.68
N LEU A 265 20.64 105.49 48.96
CA LEU A 265 21.31 104.21 48.74
C LEU A 265 20.65 103.08 49.54
N HIS A 266 20.40 103.28 50.84
CA HIS A 266 19.70 102.30 51.68
C HIS A 266 18.27 102.04 51.18
N SER A 267 17.55 103.05 50.69
CA SER A 267 16.20 102.85 50.12
C SER A 267 16.22 101.99 48.85
N ALA A 268 17.22 102.18 47.98
CA ALA A 268 17.39 101.40 46.75
C ALA A 268 17.90 99.97 47.03
N GLN A 269 18.74 99.79 48.05
CA GLN A 269 19.12 98.46 48.55
C GLN A 269 17.90 97.71 49.10
N LEU A 270 17.01 98.40 49.84
CA LEU A 270 15.80 97.81 50.41
C LEU A 270 14.74 97.45 49.34
N THR A 271 14.63 98.20 48.25
CA THR A 271 13.77 97.79 47.12
C THR A 271 14.37 96.61 46.37
N ARG A 272 15.68 96.65 46.09
CA ARG A 272 16.39 95.54 45.42
C ARG A 272 16.26 94.23 46.20
N ALA A 273 16.47 94.24 47.51
CA ALA A 273 16.33 93.04 48.35
C ALA A 273 14.91 92.43 48.27
N LYS A 274 13.86 93.27 48.25
CA LYS A 274 12.47 92.83 48.08
C LYS A 274 12.19 92.27 46.68
N GLU A 275 12.83 92.79 45.66
CA GLU A 275 12.77 92.25 44.30
C GLU A 275 13.49 90.90 44.22
N GLU A 276 14.68 90.76 44.81
CA GLU A 276 15.43 89.50 44.91
C GLU A 276 14.63 88.43 45.68
N GLU A 277 14.01 88.76 46.82
CA GLU A 277 13.04 87.89 47.51
C GLU A 277 11.83 87.52 46.62
N ALA A 278 11.30 88.47 45.85
CA ALA A 278 10.15 88.23 44.98
C ALA A 278 10.51 87.35 43.78
N PHE A 279 11.74 87.43 43.28
CA PHE A 279 12.27 86.47 42.32
C PHE A 279 12.42 85.10 42.96
N GLN A 280 13.10 84.96 44.10
CA GLN A 280 13.23 83.69 44.84
C GLN A 280 11.87 83.00 45.09
N ARG A 281 10.85 83.75 45.54
CA ARG A 281 9.49 83.23 45.78
C ARG A 281 8.79 82.76 44.51
N LYS A 282 8.88 83.51 43.40
CA LYS A 282 8.37 83.05 42.09
C LYS A 282 9.11 81.80 41.66
N HIS A 283 10.43 81.84 41.77
CA HIS A 283 11.33 80.80 41.33
C HIS A 283 10.99 79.47 42.02
N GLU A 284 10.90 79.45 43.36
CA GLU A 284 10.47 78.27 44.13
C GLU A 284 9.16 77.63 43.63
N VAL A 285 8.28 78.38 42.95
CA VAL A 285 7.00 77.89 42.43
C VAL A 285 7.16 77.06 41.15
N LEU A 286 8.10 77.28 40.20
CA LEU A 286 8.37 76.19 39.21
C LEU A 286 9.00 75.03 39.93
N ASP A 287 9.89 75.29 40.89
CA ASP A 287 10.61 74.21 41.54
C ASP A 287 9.64 73.24 42.25
N ARG A 288 8.47 73.73 42.69
CA ARG A 288 7.33 72.91 43.11
C ARG A 288 6.57 72.30 41.91
N LEU A 289 6.08 73.12 40.98
CA LEU A 289 5.25 72.68 39.84
C LEU A 289 5.95 71.70 38.87
N ALA A 290 7.27 71.80 38.70
CA ALA A 290 8.07 70.89 37.91
C ALA A 290 8.13 69.53 38.60
N ARG A 291 8.43 69.49 39.90
CA ARG A 291 8.39 68.27 40.71
C ARG A 291 6.99 67.65 40.75
N GLU A 292 5.93 68.46 40.79
CA GLU A 292 4.54 68.00 40.68
C GLU A 292 4.24 67.39 39.29
N ARG A 293 4.68 68.02 38.19
CA ARG A 293 4.55 67.46 36.84
C ARG A 293 5.38 66.19 36.65
N ASP A 294 6.59 66.12 37.22
CA ASP A 294 7.45 64.94 37.17
C ASP A 294 6.85 63.79 38.00
N ALA A 295 6.24 64.08 39.15
CA ALA A 295 5.51 63.09 39.96
C ALA A 295 4.24 62.57 39.24
N VAL A 296 3.49 63.44 38.55
CA VAL A 296 2.37 63.02 37.69
C VAL A 296 2.86 62.21 36.48
N LEU A 297 4.00 62.57 35.88
CA LEU A 297 4.60 61.78 34.80
C LEU A 297 5.15 60.44 35.30
N ALA A 298 5.60 60.34 36.56
CA ALA A 298 6.01 59.09 37.17
C ALA A 298 4.80 58.17 37.39
N SER A 299 3.74 58.65 38.03
CA SER A 299 2.54 57.82 38.30
C SER A 299 1.82 57.37 37.02
N VAL A 300 1.82 58.18 35.96
CA VAL A 300 1.32 57.76 34.62
C VAL A 300 2.21 56.69 33.99
N LYS A 301 3.54 56.76 34.14
CA LYS A 301 4.46 55.70 33.67
C LYS A 301 4.28 54.41 34.47
N GLU A 302 4.08 54.51 35.78
CA GLU A 302 3.85 53.37 36.68
C GLU A 302 2.54 52.67 36.33
N ALA A 303 1.43 53.41 36.22
CA ALA A 303 0.14 52.87 35.78
C ALA A 303 0.20 52.23 34.37
N HIS A 304 0.96 52.82 33.43
CA HIS A 304 1.18 52.21 32.12
C HIS A 304 2.05 50.94 32.20
N ALA A 305 3.07 50.89 33.07
CA ALA A 305 3.86 49.70 33.31
C ALA A 305 3.05 48.57 33.96
N GLU A 306 2.13 48.90 34.87
CA GLU A 306 1.15 47.96 35.43
C GLU A 306 0.16 47.46 34.36
N GLN A 307 -0.31 48.35 33.49
CA GLN A 307 -1.18 47.97 32.37
C GLN A 307 -0.45 47.06 31.36
N LEU A 308 0.83 47.29 31.07
CA LEU A 308 1.66 46.39 30.26
C LEU A 308 1.78 45.02 30.93
N ARG A 309 2.20 44.95 32.20
CA ARG A 309 2.30 43.70 32.98
C ARG A 309 0.98 42.93 33.01
N ALA A 310 -0.16 43.63 33.13
CA ALA A 310 -1.48 43.01 33.11
C ALA A 310 -1.87 42.43 31.73
N GLN A 311 -1.41 43.04 30.63
CA GLN A 311 -1.61 42.50 29.28
C GLN A 311 -0.62 41.36 28.97
N GLU A 312 0.63 41.46 29.43
CA GLU A 312 1.63 40.38 29.38
C GLU A 312 1.13 39.14 30.14
N ALA A 313 0.59 39.31 31.35
CA ALA A 313 -0.03 38.23 32.12
C ALA A 313 -1.20 37.58 31.35
N ARG A 314 -2.09 38.37 30.74
CA ARG A 314 -3.19 37.85 29.90
C ARG A 314 -2.70 37.10 28.67
N VAL A 315 -1.60 37.53 28.05
CA VAL A 315 -0.98 36.81 26.93
C VAL A 315 -0.46 35.44 27.41
N LEU A 316 0.19 35.38 28.56
CA LEU A 316 0.63 34.11 29.18
C LEU A 316 -0.54 33.20 29.57
N GLU A 317 -1.62 33.75 30.13
CA GLU A 317 -2.86 33.01 30.44
C GLU A 317 -3.51 32.42 29.18
N LEU A 318 -3.59 33.21 28.09
CA LEU A 318 -4.12 32.75 26.81
C LEU A 318 -3.20 31.73 26.13
N GLN A 319 -1.89 31.87 26.24
CA GLN A 319 -0.91 30.88 25.77
C GLN A 319 -1.10 29.55 26.52
N ALA A 320 -1.10 29.55 27.84
CA ALA A 320 -1.34 28.34 28.65
C ALA A 320 -2.73 27.73 28.39
N HIS A 321 -3.76 28.55 28.09
CA HIS A 321 -5.06 28.04 27.67
C HIS A 321 -5.01 27.38 26.28
N SER A 322 -4.26 27.94 25.33
CA SER A 322 -4.08 27.37 24.00
C SER A 322 -3.27 26.06 24.04
N GLU A 323 -2.20 26.00 24.82
CA GLU A 323 -1.43 24.77 25.07
C GLU A 323 -2.30 23.68 25.73
N SER A 324 -3.17 24.07 26.68
CA SER A 324 -4.15 23.18 27.30
C SER A 324 -5.22 22.68 26.33
N LEU A 325 -5.61 23.49 25.34
CA LEU A 325 -6.48 23.07 24.23
C LEU A 325 -5.75 22.12 23.29
N GLU A 326 -4.54 22.44 22.83
CA GLU A 326 -3.74 21.57 21.97
C GLU A 326 -3.43 20.23 22.64
N ALA A 327 -3.08 20.22 23.93
CA ALA A 327 -2.84 18.99 24.66
C ALA A 327 -4.13 18.15 24.80
N ARG A 328 -5.31 18.78 24.88
CA ARG A 328 -6.60 18.07 24.82
C ARG A 328 -6.90 17.52 23.42
N LEU A 329 -6.64 18.31 22.37
CA LEU A 329 -6.75 17.90 20.97
C LEU A 329 -5.88 16.67 20.71
N ARG A 330 -4.57 16.76 20.99
CA ARG A 330 -3.60 15.66 20.83
C ARG A 330 -4.02 14.40 21.58
N ARG A 331 -4.54 14.52 22.81
CA ARG A 331 -5.07 13.35 23.56
C ARG A 331 -6.32 12.73 22.91
N ALA A 332 -7.19 13.54 22.31
CA ALA A 332 -8.34 13.04 21.56
C ALA A 332 -7.93 12.41 20.22
N GLU A 333 -6.97 12.99 19.51
CA GLU A 333 -6.38 12.45 18.27
C GLU A 333 -5.70 11.09 18.53
N TRP A 334 -4.89 10.99 19.60
CA TRP A 334 -4.30 9.72 20.03
C TRP A 334 -5.37 8.69 20.40
N GLY A 335 -6.39 9.05 21.20
CA GLY A 335 -7.49 8.14 21.53
C GLY A 335 -8.33 7.70 20.32
N GLN A 336 -8.45 8.55 19.29
CA GLN A 336 -9.05 8.17 18.00
C GLN A 336 -8.14 7.23 17.21
N ALA A 337 -6.82 7.47 17.18
CA ALA A 337 -5.86 6.58 16.55
C ALA A 337 -5.75 5.21 17.28
N ASP A 338 -5.95 5.18 18.59
CA ASP A 338 -6.08 3.93 19.36
C ASP A 338 -7.35 3.18 18.95
N ALA A 339 -8.52 3.84 18.98
CA ALA A 339 -9.78 3.23 18.57
C ALA A 339 -9.80 2.77 17.10
N VAL A 340 -9.17 3.50 16.18
CA VAL A 340 -8.99 3.08 14.79
C VAL A 340 -8.11 1.84 14.70
N ARG A 341 -6.99 1.77 15.45
CA ARG A 341 -6.13 0.57 15.47
C ARG A 341 -6.84 -0.65 16.07
N ASP A 342 -7.66 -0.46 17.10
CA ASP A 342 -8.50 -1.53 17.65
C ASP A 342 -9.55 -2.00 16.64
N HIS A 343 -10.20 -1.08 15.92
CA HIS A 343 -11.13 -1.42 14.84
C HIS A 343 -10.43 -2.12 13.66
N GLU A 344 -9.23 -1.69 13.27
CA GLU A 344 -8.42 -2.36 12.24
C GLU A 344 -8.01 -3.77 12.68
N ALA A 345 -7.66 -3.97 13.96
CA ALA A 345 -7.35 -5.29 14.52
C ALA A 345 -8.59 -6.21 14.55
N VAL A 346 -9.79 -5.68 14.88
CA VAL A 346 -11.05 -6.43 14.77
C VAL A 346 -11.37 -6.77 13.32
N VAL A 347 -11.19 -5.84 12.39
CA VAL A 347 -11.38 -6.07 10.94
C VAL A 347 -10.38 -7.08 10.38
N ALA A 348 -9.13 -7.11 10.90
CA ALA A 348 -8.15 -8.14 10.55
C ALA A 348 -8.61 -9.53 11.01
N ARG A 349 -9.02 -9.69 12.28
CA ARG A 349 -9.56 -10.95 12.81
C ARG A 349 -10.79 -11.43 12.04
N LEU A 350 -11.73 -10.53 11.73
CA LEU A 350 -12.90 -10.89 10.91
C LEU A 350 -12.53 -11.32 9.48
N ARG A 351 -11.44 -10.78 8.90
CA ARG A 351 -10.90 -11.25 7.60
C ARG A 351 -10.24 -12.63 7.72
N GLU A 352 -9.57 -12.92 8.84
CA GLU A 352 -8.98 -14.22 9.16
C GLU A 352 -10.06 -15.29 9.43
N GLU A 353 -11.11 -14.96 10.18
CA GLU A 353 -12.28 -15.81 10.37
C GLU A 353 -12.99 -16.10 9.04
N VAL A 354 -13.18 -15.09 8.19
CA VAL A 354 -13.77 -15.26 6.85
C VAL A 354 -12.86 -16.06 5.92
N SER A 355 -11.53 -15.97 6.02
CA SER A 355 -10.62 -16.78 5.19
C SER A 355 -10.52 -18.23 5.69
N ALA A 356 -10.58 -18.46 7.00
CA ALA A 356 -10.66 -19.79 7.61
C ALA A 356 -12.00 -20.49 7.32
N LEU A 357 -13.12 -19.74 7.34
CA LEU A 357 -14.42 -20.28 6.94
C LEU A 357 -14.47 -20.60 5.44
N LYS A 358 -13.83 -19.79 4.58
CA LYS A 358 -13.70 -20.09 3.15
C LYS A 358 -12.88 -21.34 2.90
N SER A 359 -11.65 -21.43 3.44
CA SER A 359 -10.81 -22.63 3.27
C SER A 359 -11.43 -23.88 3.90
N GLY A 360 -12.19 -23.75 4.98
CA GLY A 360 -13.01 -24.82 5.56
C GLY A 360 -14.18 -25.26 4.66
N TRP A 361 -14.80 -24.34 3.92
CA TRP A 361 -15.79 -24.66 2.90
C TRP A 361 -15.16 -25.28 1.65
N ASP A 362 -14.07 -24.71 1.14
CA ASP A 362 -13.32 -25.23 -0.01
C ASP A 362 -12.81 -26.67 0.27
N ALA A 363 -12.37 -26.94 1.50
CA ALA A 363 -12.00 -28.28 1.95
C ALA A 363 -13.19 -29.25 1.98
N GLN A 364 -14.37 -28.81 2.43
CA GLN A 364 -15.59 -29.63 2.39
C GLN A 364 -16.05 -29.91 0.95
N VAL A 365 -15.95 -28.92 0.05
CA VAL A 365 -16.25 -29.11 -1.39
C VAL A 365 -15.23 -30.07 -2.03
N ALA A 366 -13.96 -29.98 -1.67
CA ALA A 366 -12.93 -30.94 -2.09
C ALA A 366 -13.20 -32.37 -1.57
N GLN A 367 -13.62 -32.51 -0.31
CA GLN A 367 -14.00 -33.81 0.26
C GLN A 367 -15.24 -34.40 -0.42
N LEU A 368 -16.31 -33.61 -0.60
CA LEU A 368 -17.54 -34.05 -1.25
C LEU A 368 -17.32 -34.41 -2.73
N SER A 369 -16.48 -33.67 -3.46
CA SER A 369 -16.13 -34.02 -4.84
C SER A 369 -15.25 -35.28 -4.93
N GLN A 370 -14.32 -35.49 -3.99
CA GLN A 370 -13.59 -36.77 -3.87
C GLN A 370 -14.53 -37.94 -3.55
N GLU A 371 -15.49 -37.75 -2.64
CA GLU A 371 -16.51 -38.76 -2.33
C GLU A 371 -17.42 -39.08 -3.52
N VAL A 372 -17.82 -38.08 -4.30
CA VAL A 372 -18.63 -38.28 -5.52
C VAL A 372 -17.82 -39.07 -6.55
N VAL A 373 -16.59 -38.66 -6.86
CA VAL A 373 -15.71 -39.41 -7.80
C VAL A 373 -15.46 -40.83 -7.32
N ALA A 374 -15.27 -41.07 -6.01
CA ALA A 374 -15.12 -42.41 -5.46
C ALA A 374 -16.39 -43.28 -5.63
N LYS A 375 -17.58 -42.68 -5.45
CA LYS A 375 -18.87 -43.34 -5.67
C LYS A 375 -19.14 -43.60 -7.16
N ASP A 376 -18.79 -42.67 -8.04
CA ASP A 376 -18.91 -42.84 -9.50
C ASP A 376 -17.99 -43.96 -10.01
N LEU A 377 -16.74 -44.02 -9.52
CA LEU A 377 -15.82 -45.13 -9.81
C LEU A 377 -16.36 -46.47 -9.28
N GLN A 378 -16.97 -46.50 -8.10
CA GLN A 378 -17.63 -47.71 -7.57
C GLN A 378 -18.84 -48.11 -8.44
N VAL A 379 -19.65 -47.14 -8.88
CA VAL A 379 -20.79 -47.37 -9.77
C VAL A 379 -20.32 -47.89 -11.14
N HIS A 380 -19.23 -47.38 -11.70
CA HIS A 380 -18.65 -47.92 -12.93
C HIS A 380 -18.13 -49.36 -12.76
N ALA A 381 -17.44 -49.67 -11.66
CA ALA A 381 -17.03 -51.06 -11.38
C ALA A 381 -18.24 -52.02 -11.30
N LEU A 382 -19.31 -51.62 -10.61
CA LEU A 382 -20.57 -52.39 -10.54
C LEU A 382 -21.31 -52.47 -11.89
N GLN A 383 -21.18 -51.46 -12.76
CA GLN A 383 -21.69 -51.52 -14.14
C GLN A 383 -20.89 -52.53 -14.98
N GLU A 384 -19.56 -52.55 -14.85
CA GLU A 384 -18.69 -53.52 -15.53
C GLU A 384 -18.97 -54.96 -15.06
N GLU A 385 -19.08 -55.20 -13.75
CA GLU A 385 -19.54 -56.48 -13.19
C GLU A 385 -20.92 -56.86 -13.74
N GLY A 386 -21.86 -55.91 -13.79
CA GLY A 386 -23.18 -56.12 -14.37
C GLY A 386 -23.16 -56.46 -15.86
N LEU A 387 -22.21 -55.92 -16.64
CA LEU A 387 -21.99 -56.29 -18.04
C LEU A 387 -21.34 -57.67 -18.17
N GLN A 388 -20.38 -58.02 -17.31
CA GLN A 388 -19.76 -59.34 -17.26
C GLN A 388 -20.80 -60.41 -16.91
N LEU A 389 -21.66 -60.19 -15.91
CA LEU A 389 -22.75 -61.11 -15.54
C LEU A 389 -23.80 -61.25 -16.65
N LYS A 390 -24.14 -60.17 -17.37
CA LYS A 390 -24.99 -60.25 -18.58
C LYS A 390 -24.34 -61.10 -19.67
N ALA A 391 -23.03 -60.94 -19.91
CA ALA A 391 -22.30 -61.75 -20.89
C ALA A 391 -22.18 -63.23 -20.48
N GLN A 392 -22.00 -63.52 -19.19
CA GLN A 392 -22.03 -64.90 -18.66
C GLN A 392 -23.43 -65.53 -18.81
N SER A 393 -24.49 -64.78 -18.46
CA SER A 393 -25.88 -65.21 -18.64
C SER A 393 -26.21 -65.50 -20.11
N ALA A 394 -25.76 -64.64 -21.04
CA ALA A 394 -25.92 -64.86 -22.48
C ALA A 394 -25.20 -66.13 -22.98
N ARG A 395 -24.00 -66.44 -22.47
CA ARG A 395 -23.28 -67.69 -22.78
C ARG A 395 -24.04 -68.91 -22.25
N LEU A 396 -24.48 -68.88 -20.99
CA LEU A 396 -25.27 -69.96 -20.40
C LEU A 396 -26.59 -70.17 -21.15
N GLN A 397 -27.24 -69.11 -21.61
CA GLN A 397 -28.43 -69.20 -22.47
C GLN A 397 -28.12 -69.87 -23.82
N GLN A 398 -27.01 -69.52 -24.47
CA GLN A 398 -26.55 -70.18 -25.70
C GLN A 398 -26.21 -71.67 -25.47
N ASP A 399 -25.57 -72.02 -24.35
CA ASP A 399 -25.32 -73.41 -23.97
C ASP A 399 -26.64 -74.17 -23.73
N ILE A 400 -27.59 -73.58 -22.99
CA ILE A 400 -28.93 -74.13 -22.75
C ILE A 400 -29.67 -74.37 -24.08
N ASP A 401 -29.65 -73.43 -25.01
CA ASP A 401 -30.34 -73.57 -26.29
C ASP A 401 -29.64 -74.57 -27.23
N ARG A 402 -28.30 -74.69 -27.17
CA ARG A 402 -27.57 -75.80 -27.79
C ARG A 402 -27.99 -77.15 -27.19
N TYR A 403 -28.12 -77.26 -25.88
CA TYR A 403 -28.57 -78.50 -25.24
C TYR A 403 -30.02 -78.84 -25.59
N LYS A 404 -30.93 -77.85 -25.70
CA LYS A 404 -32.29 -78.06 -26.22
C LYS A 404 -32.29 -78.58 -27.66
N GLN A 405 -31.45 -78.02 -28.54
CA GLN A 405 -31.30 -78.48 -29.92
C GLN A 405 -30.74 -79.91 -29.99
N GLN A 406 -29.73 -80.23 -29.17
CA GLN A 406 -29.17 -81.58 -29.07
C GLN A 406 -30.19 -82.59 -28.56
N LEU A 407 -31.00 -82.22 -27.55
CA LEU A 407 -32.07 -83.06 -27.01
C LEU A 407 -33.21 -83.26 -28.02
N ALA A 408 -33.63 -82.20 -28.73
CA ALA A 408 -34.63 -82.32 -29.80
C ALA A 408 -34.14 -83.26 -30.92
N ALA A 409 -32.89 -83.10 -31.35
CA ALA A 409 -32.27 -83.99 -32.34
C ALA A 409 -32.10 -85.43 -31.82
N ALA A 410 -31.92 -85.65 -30.52
CA ALA A 410 -31.92 -86.98 -29.93
C ALA A 410 -33.33 -87.59 -29.93
N VAL A 411 -34.34 -86.85 -29.47
CA VAL A 411 -35.75 -87.26 -29.47
C VAL A 411 -36.26 -87.57 -30.88
N ASP A 412 -35.85 -86.82 -31.91
CA ASP A 412 -36.25 -87.11 -33.29
C ASP A 412 -35.52 -88.33 -33.89
N ARG A 413 -34.33 -88.69 -33.40
CA ARG A 413 -33.68 -89.98 -33.70
C ARG A 413 -34.37 -91.14 -32.96
N GLU A 414 -34.76 -90.96 -31.70
CA GLU A 414 -35.55 -91.97 -30.98
C GLU A 414 -36.88 -92.21 -31.72
N ARG A 415 -37.58 -91.15 -32.12
CA ARG A 415 -38.81 -91.24 -32.95
C ARG A 415 -38.58 -91.90 -34.30
N SER A 416 -37.43 -91.77 -34.95
CA SER A 416 -37.14 -92.49 -36.20
C SER A 416 -36.89 -93.98 -35.92
N LEU A 417 -36.07 -94.29 -34.92
CA LEU A 417 -35.79 -95.66 -34.47
C LEU A 417 -37.06 -96.38 -33.96
N GLU A 418 -38.00 -95.67 -33.33
CA GLU A 418 -39.31 -96.21 -32.94
C GLU A 418 -40.17 -96.55 -34.16
N ARG A 419 -40.22 -95.67 -35.16
CA ARG A 419 -40.93 -95.94 -36.44
C ARG A 419 -40.30 -97.11 -37.18
N GLU A 420 -38.96 -97.15 -37.26
CA GLU A 420 -38.20 -98.24 -37.87
C GLU A 420 -38.42 -99.57 -37.12
N LYS A 421 -38.42 -99.56 -35.78
CA LYS A 421 -38.74 -100.73 -34.94
C LYS A 421 -40.17 -101.24 -35.16
N VAL A 422 -41.15 -100.33 -35.25
CA VAL A 422 -42.55 -100.69 -35.56
C VAL A 422 -42.66 -101.24 -36.98
N GLN A 423 -41.99 -100.62 -37.96
CA GLN A 423 -41.98 -101.11 -39.34
C GLN A 423 -41.35 -102.50 -39.45
N LEU A 424 -40.20 -102.73 -38.80
CA LEU A 424 -39.55 -104.05 -38.78
C LEU A 424 -40.41 -105.12 -38.09
N ALA A 425 -41.16 -104.76 -37.04
CA ALA A 425 -42.12 -105.66 -36.40
C ALA A 425 -43.31 -106.00 -37.32
N LEU A 426 -43.85 -105.02 -38.05
CA LEU A 426 -44.91 -105.22 -39.05
C LEU A 426 -44.42 -106.02 -40.26
N ASP A 427 -43.21 -105.75 -40.75
CA ASP A 427 -42.58 -106.49 -41.85
C ASP A 427 -42.33 -107.95 -41.44
N TRP A 428 -41.87 -108.18 -40.20
CA TRP A 428 -41.70 -109.53 -39.66
C TRP A 428 -43.04 -110.25 -39.50
N GLN A 429 -44.05 -109.60 -38.93
CA GLN A 429 -45.40 -110.16 -38.86
C GLN A 429 -45.94 -110.51 -40.24
N CYS A 430 -45.83 -109.61 -41.24
CA CYS A 430 -46.24 -109.88 -42.61
C CYS A 430 -45.50 -111.07 -43.24
N ARG A 431 -44.24 -111.33 -42.87
CA ARG A 431 -43.48 -112.52 -43.30
C ARG A 431 -43.95 -113.78 -42.59
N CYS A 432 -44.23 -113.73 -41.29
CA CYS A 432 -44.86 -114.83 -40.55
C CYS A 432 -46.22 -115.20 -41.15
N ASP A 433 -47.13 -114.23 -41.20
CA ASP A 433 -48.44 -114.30 -41.87
C ASP A 433 -48.37 -114.93 -43.27
N THR A 434 -47.41 -114.52 -44.10
CA THR A 434 -47.26 -115.05 -45.47
C THR A 434 -46.71 -116.48 -45.46
N THR A 435 -45.77 -116.79 -44.58
CA THR A 435 -45.24 -118.14 -44.40
C THR A 435 -46.32 -119.09 -43.88
N GLU A 436 -47.17 -118.63 -42.97
CA GLU A 436 -48.36 -119.36 -42.49
C GLU A 436 -49.37 -119.57 -43.61
N ARG A 437 -49.75 -118.52 -44.37
CA ARG A 437 -50.63 -118.65 -45.54
C ARG A 437 -50.10 -119.65 -46.57
N ASP A 438 -48.79 -119.67 -46.80
CA ASP A 438 -48.16 -120.64 -47.71
C ASP A 438 -48.05 -122.06 -47.12
N GLN A 439 -47.96 -122.22 -45.80
CA GLN A 439 -48.10 -123.51 -45.14
C GLN A 439 -49.54 -124.02 -45.21
N TYR A 440 -50.54 -123.16 -44.96
CA TYR A 440 -51.95 -123.50 -45.11
C TYR A 440 -52.26 -123.91 -46.55
N ARG A 441 -51.87 -123.12 -47.57
CA ARG A 441 -51.98 -123.47 -48.99
C ARG A 441 -51.38 -124.84 -49.30
N ARG A 442 -50.13 -125.10 -48.91
CA ARG A 442 -49.47 -126.41 -49.13
C ARG A 442 -50.21 -127.55 -48.43
N SER A 443 -50.82 -127.30 -47.28
CA SER A 443 -51.65 -128.29 -46.57
C SER A 443 -53.00 -128.51 -47.26
N GLU A 444 -53.63 -127.46 -47.81
CA GLU A 444 -54.86 -127.52 -48.59
C GLU A 444 -54.61 -128.24 -49.93
N ASP A 445 -53.54 -127.90 -50.64
CA ASP A 445 -53.09 -128.58 -51.87
C ASP A 445 -52.83 -130.08 -51.60
N LEU A 446 -52.20 -130.42 -50.46
CA LEU A 446 -51.98 -131.80 -50.04
C LEU A 446 -53.29 -132.52 -49.70
N ILE A 447 -54.22 -131.87 -48.98
CA ILE A 447 -55.54 -132.41 -48.66
C ILE A 447 -56.36 -132.63 -49.94
N GLN A 448 -56.34 -131.68 -50.88
CA GLN A 448 -56.99 -131.81 -52.19
C GLN A 448 -56.36 -132.95 -53.01
N GLY A 449 -55.04 -133.04 -53.06
CA GLY A 449 -54.33 -134.13 -53.74
C GLY A 449 -54.62 -135.51 -53.14
N LEU A 450 -54.66 -135.63 -51.80
CA LEU A 450 -55.05 -136.85 -51.10
C LEU A 450 -56.53 -137.20 -51.32
N THR A 451 -57.40 -136.19 -51.38
CA THR A 451 -58.84 -136.38 -51.64
C THR A 451 -59.08 -136.85 -53.07
N ALA A 452 -58.44 -136.22 -54.07
CA ALA A 452 -58.49 -136.64 -55.46
C ALA A 452 -57.87 -138.04 -55.67
N ALA A 453 -56.79 -138.37 -54.96
CA ALA A 453 -56.22 -139.72 -54.98
C ALA A 453 -57.16 -140.77 -54.37
N ARG A 454 -57.84 -140.42 -53.26
CA ARG A 454 -58.89 -141.26 -52.65
C ARG A 454 -60.08 -141.44 -53.58
N GLU A 455 -60.57 -140.37 -54.22
CA GLU A 455 -61.68 -140.42 -55.18
C GLU A 455 -61.31 -141.23 -56.42
N GLN A 456 -60.08 -141.10 -56.94
CA GLN A 456 -59.60 -141.95 -58.03
C GLN A 456 -59.46 -143.42 -57.62
N ALA A 457 -59.09 -143.71 -56.36
CA ALA A 457 -59.07 -145.07 -55.83
C ALA A 457 -60.49 -145.65 -55.67
N VAL A 458 -61.47 -144.84 -55.23
CA VAL A 458 -62.89 -145.22 -55.18
C VAL A 458 -63.43 -145.45 -56.59
N ALA A 459 -63.15 -144.58 -57.56
CA ALA A 459 -63.58 -144.77 -58.94
C ALA A 459 -62.97 -146.04 -59.58
N LYS A 460 -61.70 -146.35 -59.30
CA LYS A 460 -61.05 -147.61 -59.71
C LYS A 460 -61.66 -148.84 -59.02
N LEU A 461 -62.15 -148.69 -57.79
CA LEU A 461 -62.86 -149.74 -57.05
C LEU A 461 -64.27 -149.95 -57.64
N GLU A 462 -65.03 -148.89 -57.88
CA GLU A 462 -66.32 -148.97 -58.60
C GLU A 462 -66.17 -149.57 -60.01
N GLU A 463 -65.10 -149.24 -60.75
CA GLU A 463 -64.80 -149.90 -62.03
C GLU A 463 -64.53 -151.41 -61.85
N ALA A 464 -63.85 -151.82 -60.77
CA ALA A 464 -63.58 -153.21 -60.48
C ALA A 464 -64.83 -153.96 -60.01
N GLU A 465 -65.72 -153.31 -59.26
CA GLU A 465 -67.03 -153.82 -58.85
C GLU A 465 -67.95 -153.99 -60.05
N ARG A 466 -68.04 -153.00 -60.95
CA ARG A 466 -68.79 -153.13 -62.22
C ARG A 466 -68.25 -154.30 -63.05
N ARG A 467 -66.93 -154.42 -63.21
CA ARG A 467 -66.25 -155.57 -63.86
C ARG A 467 -66.44 -156.90 -63.12
N LEU A 468 -66.90 -156.92 -61.87
CA LEU A 468 -67.32 -158.11 -61.14
C LEU A 468 -68.80 -158.42 -61.44
N CYS A 469 -69.69 -157.42 -61.41
CA CYS A 469 -71.08 -157.56 -61.82
C CYS A 469 -71.21 -158.10 -63.26
N ASP A 470 -70.44 -157.56 -64.21
CA ASP A 470 -70.38 -158.04 -65.59
C ASP A 470 -70.04 -159.54 -65.67
N LYS A 471 -69.09 -160.01 -64.84
CA LYS A 471 -68.68 -161.41 -64.76
C LYS A 471 -69.74 -162.28 -64.09
N GLU A 472 -70.42 -161.77 -63.06
CA GLU A 472 -71.55 -162.47 -62.46
C GLU A 472 -72.70 -162.66 -63.44
N GLU A 473 -72.99 -161.67 -64.30
CA GLU A 473 -74.01 -161.80 -65.35
C GLU A 473 -73.65 -162.86 -66.38
N VAL A 474 -72.39 -162.95 -66.80
CA VAL A 474 -71.89 -164.05 -67.64
C VAL A 474 -72.02 -165.41 -66.95
N LEU A 475 -71.73 -165.50 -65.64
CA LEU A 475 -71.92 -166.74 -64.86
C LEU A 475 -73.41 -167.12 -64.74
N LYS A 476 -74.31 -166.15 -64.57
CA LYS A 476 -75.77 -166.35 -64.56
C LYS A 476 -76.26 -166.84 -65.93
N ALA A 477 -75.70 -166.35 -67.04
CA ALA A 477 -76.00 -166.84 -68.39
C ALA A 477 -75.55 -168.30 -68.61
N LEU A 478 -74.31 -168.65 -68.24
CA LEU A 478 -73.78 -170.02 -68.38
C LEU A 478 -74.57 -171.05 -67.54
N ALA A 479 -75.09 -170.66 -66.38
CA ALA A 479 -75.97 -171.51 -65.58
C ALA A 479 -77.29 -171.85 -66.31
N LEU A 480 -77.87 -170.90 -67.05
CA LEU A 480 -79.09 -171.12 -67.83
C LEU A 480 -78.85 -172.03 -69.04
N GLU A 481 -77.66 -172.01 -69.64
CA GLU A 481 -77.31 -172.93 -70.73
C GLU A 481 -77.12 -174.37 -70.24
N ARG A 482 -76.46 -174.56 -69.10
CA ARG A 482 -76.38 -175.85 -68.39
C ARG A 482 -77.79 -176.43 -68.16
N ASP A 483 -78.72 -175.63 -67.66
CA ASP A 483 -80.05 -176.12 -67.28
C ASP A 483 -80.93 -176.45 -68.50
N ARG A 484 -80.71 -175.77 -69.63
CA ARG A 484 -81.31 -176.14 -70.94
C ARG A 484 -80.77 -177.48 -71.44
N ALA A 485 -79.45 -177.71 -71.36
CA ALA A 485 -78.84 -178.99 -71.76
C ALA A 485 -79.33 -180.17 -70.88
N VAL A 486 -79.44 -179.96 -69.56
CA VAL A 486 -79.99 -180.94 -68.62
C VAL A 486 -81.47 -181.26 -68.93
N HIS A 487 -82.25 -180.30 -69.43
CA HIS A 487 -83.63 -180.56 -69.84
C HIS A 487 -83.75 -181.39 -71.12
N ALA A 488 -82.90 -181.15 -72.12
CA ALA A 488 -82.92 -181.87 -73.40
C ALA A 488 -82.56 -183.37 -73.27
N LEU A 489 -81.75 -183.75 -72.27
CA LEU A 489 -81.37 -185.14 -72.03
C LEU A 489 -82.48 -185.99 -71.35
N ARG A 490 -83.51 -185.35 -70.79
CA ARG A 490 -84.61 -186.05 -70.07
C ARG A 490 -85.64 -186.72 -70.97
N THR A 491 -85.66 -186.43 -72.27
CA THR A 491 -86.75 -186.86 -73.20
C THR A 491 -86.49 -188.15 -73.97
N HIS A 492 -85.31 -188.79 -73.87
CA HIS A 492 -84.89 -189.84 -74.81
C HIS A 492 -84.44 -191.21 -74.22
N GLY A 493 -84.71 -191.46 -72.93
CA GLY A 493 -85.11 -192.82 -72.50
C GLY A 493 -84.08 -193.95 -72.46
N LEU A 494 -82.78 -193.69 -72.27
CA LEU A 494 -81.81 -194.73 -71.86
C LEU A 494 -81.18 -194.40 -70.50
N LEU A 495 -81.57 -195.16 -69.47
CA LEU A 495 -81.03 -195.12 -68.11
C LEU A 495 -80.27 -196.42 -67.81
N PRO A 496 -79.20 -196.33 -67.02
CA PRO A 496 -79.04 -197.23 -65.88
C PRO A 496 -79.40 -196.54 -64.57
N GLU A 497 -80.02 -197.27 -63.65
CA GLU A 497 -80.37 -196.75 -62.33
C GLU A 497 -79.16 -196.72 -61.38
N ARG A 498 -79.17 -195.71 -60.50
CA ARG A 498 -78.58 -195.75 -59.16
C ARG A 498 -77.07 -196.01 -59.02
N GLU A 499 -76.25 -195.06 -59.45
CA GLU A 499 -75.09 -194.60 -58.63
C GLU A 499 -74.63 -193.16 -58.94
N ALA A 500 -75.57 -192.25 -59.26
CA ALA A 500 -75.25 -190.88 -59.68
C ALA A 500 -76.23 -189.79 -59.20
N GLN A 501 -76.55 -189.75 -57.89
CA GLN A 501 -77.16 -188.54 -57.31
C GLN A 501 -76.08 -187.47 -57.04
N THR A 502 -75.75 -186.72 -58.10
CA THR A 502 -75.14 -185.38 -58.09
C THR A 502 -73.85 -185.18 -57.25
N PRO A 503 -72.68 -185.55 -57.78
CA PRO A 503 -71.39 -185.06 -57.31
C PRO A 503 -70.83 -183.92 -58.17
N LEU A 504 -70.58 -182.77 -57.56
CA LEU A 504 -69.37 -181.97 -57.83
C LEU A 504 -68.89 -181.43 -56.48
N ARG A 505 -68.33 -182.31 -55.65
CA ARG A 505 -66.88 -182.52 -55.49
C ARG A 505 -66.19 -181.23 -55.01
N HIS A 506 -66.09 -181.08 -53.68
CA HIS A 506 -64.94 -181.44 -52.83
C HIS A 506 -64.16 -180.15 -52.51
N HIS A 507 -64.03 -179.65 -51.28
CA HIS A 507 -64.00 -180.26 -49.93
C HIS A 507 -62.71 -181.05 -49.65
N GLU A 508 -62.30 -181.10 -48.36
CA GLU A 508 -60.93 -181.38 -47.83
C GLU A 508 -60.00 -180.15 -47.97
N GLU A 509 -59.46 -179.47 -46.94
CA GLU A 509 -58.92 -179.78 -45.59
C GLU A 509 -57.37 -179.84 -45.53
N ALA A 510 -56.82 -179.26 -44.44
CA ALA A 510 -55.51 -179.55 -43.83
C ALA A 510 -54.17 -179.36 -44.60
N ILE A 511 -53.74 -178.11 -44.81
CA ILE A 511 -52.30 -177.72 -44.84
C ILE A 511 -52.16 -176.40 -44.04
N SER A 512 -51.37 -176.19 -42.96
CA SER A 512 -50.23 -176.88 -42.29
C SER A 512 -48.81 -176.44 -42.72
N GLN A 513 -48.08 -175.80 -41.78
CA GLN A 513 -46.61 -175.57 -41.76
C GLN A 513 -46.10 -174.49 -42.77
N ALA A 514 -44.95 -173.80 -42.58
CA ALA A 514 -43.85 -173.94 -41.61
C ALA A 514 -43.17 -172.59 -41.22
N PHE A 515 -42.40 -172.58 -40.11
CA PHE A 515 -41.32 -171.61 -39.82
C PHE A 515 -40.00 -172.07 -40.49
N PRO A 516 -38.96 -171.21 -40.69
CA PRO A 516 -38.03 -170.79 -39.61
C PRO A 516 -37.76 -169.26 -39.60
N SER A 517 -37.45 -168.54 -38.52
CA SER A 517 -36.87 -168.85 -37.19
C SER A 517 -35.33 -169.01 -37.09
N SER A 518 -34.57 -168.56 -38.09
CA SER A 518 -33.09 -168.45 -38.01
C SER A 518 -32.57 -167.02 -38.25
N GLU A 519 -33.05 -166.34 -39.29
CA GLU A 519 -32.62 -164.97 -39.64
C GLU A 519 -32.84 -163.96 -38.50
N ILE A 520 -33.91 -164.13 -37.72
CA ILE A 520 -34.25 -163.25 -36.59
C ILE A 520 -33.19 -163.31 -35.48
N GLN A 521 -32.50 -164.44 -35.27
CA GLN A 521 -31.37 -164.51 -34.33
C GLN A 521 -30.12 -163.81 -34.87
N GLN A 522 -29.76 -164.03 -36.14
CA GLN A 522 -28.61 -163.36 -36.77
C GLN A 522 -28.76 -161.83 -36.77
N LEU A 523 -29.97 -161.31 -37.05
CA LEU A 523 -30.25 -159.88 -36.99
C LEU A 523 -30.19 -159.31 -35.57
N GLN A 524 -30.44 -160.10 -34.53
CA GLN A 524 -30.29 -159.67 -33.13
C GLN A 524 -28.82 -159.60 -32.69
N GLU A 525 -27.99 -160.57 -33.08
CA GLU A 525 -26.54 -160.55 -32.80
C GLU A 525 -25.83 -159.41 -33.56
N GLN A 526 -26.19 -159.18 -34.83
CA GLN A 526 -25.71 -158.03 -35.60
C GLN A 526 -26.10 -156.69 -34.94
N ASN A 527 -27.32 -156.58 -34.41
CA ASN A 527 -27.74 -155.38 -33.66
C ASN A 527 -26.95 -155.18 -32.36
N MET A 528 -26.51 -156.25 -31.69
CA MET A 528 -25.67 -156.15 -30.49
C MET A 528 -24.26 -155.63 -30.84
N SER A 529 -23.69 -156.11 -31.95
CA SER A 529 -22.42 -155.62 -32.49
C SER A 529 -22.48 -154.13 -32.84
N LEU A 530 -23.50 -153.70 -33.59
CA LEU A 530 -23.69 -152.30 -33.99
C LEU A 530 -23.87 -151.36 -32.79
N ARG A 531 -24.56 -151.80 -31.73
CA ARG A 531 -24.73 -151.00 -30.50
C ARG A 531 -23.40 -150.76 -29.78
N ASN A 532 -22.53 -151.77 -29.74
CA ASN A 532 -21.17 -151.62 -29.17
C ASN A 532 -20.30 -150.68 -30.02
N ALA A 533 -20.38 -150.76 -31.36
CA ALA A 533 -19.69 -149.83 -32.25
C ALA A 533 -20.15 -148.37 -32.04
N ILE A 534 -21.45 -148.11 -31.93
CA ILE A 534 -22.01 -146.77 -31.66
C ILE A 534 -21.56 -146.24 -30.29
N ALA A 535 -21.47 -147.10 -29.27
CA ALA A 535 -20.96 -146.75 -27.95
C ALA A 535 -19.45 -146.45 -27.95
N GLN A 536 -18.69 -147.00 -28.90
CA GLN A 536 -17.28 -146.72 -29.13
C GLN A 536 -17.10 -145.37 -29.84
N MET A 537 -17.81 -145.16 -30.95
CA MET A 537 -17.76 -143.92 -31.76
C MET A 537 -18.17 -142.66 -30.98
N ARG A 538 -19.09 -142.77 -30.00
CA ARG A 538 -19.43 -141.63 -29.11
C ARG A 538 -18.26 -141.22 -28.21
N ARG A 539 -17.58 -142.18 -27.58
CA ARG A 539 -16.37 -141.92 -26.77
C ARG A 539 -15.24 -141.33 -27.60
N GLU A 540 -15.13 -141.69 -28.87
CA GLU A 540 -14.14 -141.14 -29.80
C GLU A 540 -14.49 -139.72 -30.27
N MET A 541 -15.77 -139.39 -30.53
CA MET A 541 -16.18 -138.01 -30.86
C MET A 541 -16.13 -137.05 -29.65
N GLU A 542 -16.42 -137.54 -28.44
CA GLU A 542 -16.27 -136.76 -27.21
C GLU A 542 -14.78 -136.42 -26.96
N ALA A 543 -13.86 -137.39 -27.16
CA ALA A 543 -12.42 -137.18 -27.02
C ALA A 543 -11.79 -136.24 -28.08
N LEU A 544 -12.44 -136.05 -29.24
CA LEU A 544 -11.96 -135.18 -30.32
C LEU A 544 -12.48 -133.72 -30.23
N SER A 545 -13.36 -133.41 -29.28
CA SER A 545 -14.03 -132.10 -29.20
C SER A 545 -13.24 -131.04 -28.41
N ASP A 546 -12.33 -131.44 -27.52
CA ASP A 546 -11.62 -130.54 -26.58
C ASP A 546 -10.21 -130.11 -27.02
N GLN A 547 -9.78 -130.40 -28.26
CA GLN A 547 -8.42 -130.07 -28.74
C GLN A 547 -8.39 -129.53 -30.18
N ILE A 548 -8.39 -128.20 -30.34
CA ILE A 548 -7.59 -127.38 -31.31
C ILE A 548 -8.13 -125.93 -31.38
N LEU A 549 -7.30 -124.93 -31.07
CA LEU A 549 -7.38 -123.57 -31.65
C LEU A 549 -6.10 -122.73 -31.42
N PRO A 550 -5.31 -122.37 -32.46
CA PRO A 550 -4.19 -121.43 -32.29
C PRO A 550 -3.84 -120.43 -33.44
N SER A 551 -3.51 -119.19 -33.03
CA SER A 551 -2.40 -118.31 -33.51
C SER A 551 -2.46 -117.38 -34.76
N ALA A 552 -2.21 -116.08 -34.49
CA ALA A 552 -1.74 -114.95 -35.36
C ALA A 552 -1.38 -113.75 -34.41
N HIS A 553 -0.41 -112.81 -34.54
CA HIS A 553 0.64 -112.40 -35.51
C HIS A 553 0.17 -111.68 -36.80
N PHE A 554 0.61 -110.47 -37.21
CA PHE A 554 1.64 -109.47 -36.77
C PHE A 554 0.97 -108.04 -36.73
N GLY A 555 1.56 -106.83 -36.55
CA GLY A 555 2.91 -106.22 -36.39
C GLY A 555 2.93 -104.80 -37.06
N GLU A 556 3.87 -103.85 -36.87
CA GLU A 556 5.00 -103.66 -35.93
C GLU A 556 5.58 -102.20 -36.03
N LYS A 557 6.05 -101.57 -34.93
CA LYS A 557 6.88 -100.31 -34.81
C LYS A 557 6.21 -98.95 -35.24
N THR A 558 6.58 -97.77 -34.70
CA THR A 558 7.89 -97.20 -34.23
C THR A 558 7.89 -96.65 -32.77
N SER A 559 8.94 -95.92 -32.34
CA SER A 559 9.40 -95.80 -30.94
C SER A 559 9.93 -94.42 -30.48
N ASP A 560 10.17 -94.29 -29.16
CA ASP A 560 10.57 -93.09 -28.38
C ASP A 560 12.02 -92.58 -28.56
N THR A 561 12.35 -91.45 -27.93
CA THR A 561 13.73 -91.00 -27.58
C THR A 561 13.70 -90.04 -26.36
N ASN A 562 14.74 -90.04 -25.51
CA ASN A 562 14.85 -89.24 -24.27
C ASN A 562 16.14 -88.38 -24.20
N GLN A 563 16.09 -87.36 -23.31
CA GLN A 563 17.14 -86.54 -22.62
C GLN A 563 18.65 -86.90 -22.77
N PRO A 564 19.64 -85.94 -22.65
CA PRO A 564 19.93 -85.17 -21.41
C PRO A 564 20.67 -83.79 -21.57
N ASN A 565 21.45 -83.36 -20.55
CA ASN A 565 22.23 -82.11 -20.38
C ASN A 565 23.30 -82.35 -19.24
N PRO A 566 24.18 -81.44 -18.74
CA PRO A 566 24.55 -80.05 -19.11
C PRO A 566 26.08 -79.69 -19.03
N ASN A 567 26.42 -78.38 -19.14
CA ASN A 567 27.60 -77.64 -18.60
C ASN A 567 29.06 -78.01 -18.96
N ALA A 568 29.85 -77.03 -19.48
CA ALA A 568 30.94 -76.34 -18.73
C ALA A 568 31.83 -75.40 -19.60
N ALA A 569 32.15 -74.20 -19.07
CA ALA A 569 33.25 -73.27 -19.45
C ALA A 569 33.29 -72.69 -20.90
N ALA A 570 33.84 -71.50 -21.19
CA ALA A 570 34.48 -70.47 -20.36
C ALA A 570 34.24 -69.03 -20.91
N ASP A 571 34.49 -68.05 -20.04
CA ASP A 571 34.99 -66.67 -20.26
C ASP A 571 34.33 -65.69 -21.26
N THR A 572 33.96 -64.55 -20.65
CA THR A 572 33.73 -63.20 -21.19
C THR A 572 34.16 -62.89 -22.64
N ALA A 573 33.17 -62.59 -23.48
CA ALA A 573 33.33 -61.83 -24.72
C ALA A 573 32.32 -60.66 -24.75
N THR A 574 32.74 -59.49 -24.29
CA THR A 574 32.02 -58.22 -24.58
C THR A 574 32.15 -57.90 -26.07
N PRO A 575 31.06 -57.68 -26.82
CA PRO A 575 31.13 -57.54 -28.28
C PRO A 575 31.87 -56.28 -28.72
N ASP A 576 32.64 -56.38 -29.82
CA ASP A 576 33.62 -55.40 -30.30
C ASP A 576 33.11 -53.98 -30.53
N TYR A 577 31.79 -53.80 -30.67
CA TYR A 577 31.15 -52.49 -30.78
C TYR A 577 31.48 -51.56 -29.59
N VAL A 578 31.65 -52.12 -28.37
CA VAL A 578 32.04 -51.33 -27.18
C VAL A 578 33.49 -50.83 -27.30
N LEU A 579 34.41 -51.68 -27.77
CA LEU A 579 35.81 -51.30 -27.97
C LEU A 579 35.98 -50.28 -29.10
N ALA A 580 35.17 -50.38 -30.15
CA ALA A 580 35.11 -49.38 -31.22
C ALA A 580 34.62 -48.01 -30.69
N LEU A 581 33.50 -47.97 -29.97
CA LEU A 581 32.98 -46.74 -29.35
C LEU A 581 33.95 -46.14 -28.34
N GLU A 582 34.61 -46.95 -27.50
CA GLU A 582 35.61 -46.43 -26.58
C GLU A 582 36.84 -45.85 -27.30
N ALA A 583 37.31 -46.47 -28.39
CA ALA A 583 38.39 -45.92 -29.19
C ALA A 583 38.00 -44.58 -29.84
N GLU A 584 36.76 -44.46 -30.32
CA GLU A 584 36.22 -43.25 -30.91
C GLU A 584 36.03 -42.14 -29.86
N ILE A 585 35.51 -42.46 -28.67
CA ILE A 585 35.41 -41.55 -27.52
C ILE A 585 36.80 -41.10 -27.03
N ARG A 586 37.80 -41.99 -26.99
CA ARG A 586 39.19 -41.64 -26.64
C ARG A 586 39.82 -40.72 -27.70
N ASN A 587 39.49 -40.89 -28.97
CA ASN A 587 39.93 -40.06 -30.10
C ASN A 587 39.26 -38.67 -30.06
N LEU A 588 37.97 -38.60 -29.78
CA LEU A 588 37.24 -37.36 -29.53
C LEU A 588 37.77 -36.62 -28.29
N LYS A 589 38.06 -37.31 -27.19
CA LYS A 589 38.70 -36.71 -26.00
C LYS A 589 40.06 -36.10 -26.29
N HIS A 590 40.90 -36.74 -27.12
CA HIS A 590 42.16 -36.13 -27.55
C HIS A 590 41.91 -34.87 -28.39
N LYS A 591 40.95 -34.90 -29.33
CA LYS A 591 40.59 -33.73 -30.15
C LYS A 591 40.09 -32.54 -29.31
N PHE A 592 39.26 -32.77 -28.30
CA PHE A 592 38.87 -31.71 -27.36
C PHE A 592 40.08 -31.18 -26.57
N LYS A 593 40.95 -32.06 -26.07
CA LYS A 593 42.13 -31.64 -25.31
C LYS A 593 43.12 -30.82 -26.15
N THR A 594 43.31 -31.16 -27.43
CA THR A 594 44.13 -30.37 -28.37
C THR A 594 43.48 -29.02 -28.76
N LEU A 595 42.15 -28.87 -28.61
CA LEU A 595 41.47 -27.59 -28.78
C LEU A 595 41.52 -26.72 -27.51
N GLU A 596 41.52 -27.33 -26.33
CA GLU A 596 41.81 -26.65 -25.05
C GLU A 596 43.25 -26.14 -25.04
N GLU A 597 44.22 -27.00 -25.39
CA GLU A 597 45.65 -26.65 -25.54
C GLU A 597 45.92 -25.59 -26.64
N GLN A 598 44.96 -25.34 -27.55
CA GLN A 598 45.04 -24.27 -28.57
C GLN A 598 44.36 -22.94 -28.14
N LEU A 599 43.66 -22.92 -27.01
CA LEU A 599 43.04 -21.70 -26.45
C LEU A 599 43.84 -21.11 -25.29
N GLU A 600 44.64 -21.91 -24.58
CA GLU A 600 45.46 -21.47 -23.46
C GLU A 600 46.76 -20.73 -23.90
N ASP A 601 47.22 -20.95 -25.14
CA ASP A 601 48.57 -20.58 -25.60
C ASP A 601 48.67 -19.19 -26.29
N ILE A 602 47.66 -18.33 -26.12
CA ILE A 602 47.67 -16.93 -26.63
C ILE A 602 47.36 -15.92 -25.51
N LEU A 603 48.45 -15.44 -24.91
CA LEU A 603 48.61 -14.16 -24.19
C LEU A 603 48.08 -14.01 -22.75
N GLU A 604 48.82 -14.59 -21.79
CA GLU A 604 49.45 -13.71 -20.77
C GLU A 604 50.64 -12.95 -21.42
N PRO A 605 51.02 -11.77 -20.89
CA PRO A 605 52.40 -11.72 -20.39
C PRO A 605 52.59 -11.04 -19.03
N SER A 606 53.48 -11.62 -18.23
CA SER A 606 53.82 -11.24 -16.86
C SER A 606 54.82 -10.06 -16.73
N LYS A 607 54.50 -9.12 -15.84
CA LYS A 607 55.36 -8.42 -14.82
C LYS A 607 56.78 -7.97 -15.18
N MET A 608 57.06 -6.67 -14.96
CA MET A 608 58.22 -6.08 -14.22
C MET A 608 58.05 -4.54 -14.21
N SER A 609 58.44 -3.74 -13.19
CA SER A 609 59.06 -3.98 -11.88
C SER A 609 58.73 -2.83 -10.88
N SER A 610 58.76 -3.11 -9.56
CA SER A 610 59.02 -2.20 -8.39
C SER A 610 58.36 -0.79 -8.32
N PHE A 611 57.55 -0.46 -7.30
CA PHE A 611 57.94 0.02 -5.94
C PHE A 611 58.81 1.31 -5.95
N ALA A 612 58.59 2.35 -5.11
CA ALA A 612 57.77 2.48 -3.89
C ALA A 612 57.19 3.92 -3.65
N GLU A 613 56.84 4.23 -2.39
CA GLU A 613 56.03 5.36 -1.87
C GLU A 613 56.88 6.56 -1.35
N VAL A 614 56.22 7.60 -0.79
CA VAL A 614 56.71 8.69 0.12
C VAL A 614 57.03 10.09 -0.50
N GLN A 615 56.60 11.15 0.20
CA GLN A 615 56.96 12.60 0.06
C GLN A 615 57.81 13.05 1.29
N PRO A 616 58.41 14.27 1.44
CA PRO A 616 58.28 15.52 0.66
C PRO A 616 59.59 16.37 0.48
N ASP A 617 59.43 17.64 0.06
CA ASP A 617 60.10 18.87 0.57
C ASP A 617 61.28 19.58 -0.16
N VAL A 618 61.14 20.93 -0.23
CA VAL A 618 62.11 22.08 -0.20
C VAL A 618 63.36 22.20 -1.12
N CYS A 619 63.38 23.34 -1.88
CA CYS A 619 64.54 24.15 -2.41
C CYS A 619 65.62 23.50 -3.31
N ALA A 620 66.45 24.21 -4.10
CA ALA A 620 66.66 25.64 -4.41
C ALA A 620 67.00 25.82 -5.93
N ALA A 621 66.64 26.91 -6.62
CA ALA A 621 67.41 28.15 -6.92
C ALA A 621 68.47 28.08 -8.05
N ASP A 622 68.51 29.16 -8.87
CA ASP A 622 69.54 29.59 -9.86
C ASP A 622 69.85 28.66 -11.06
N SER A 623 70.33 29.09 -12.24
CA SER A 623 70.77 30.39 -12.80
C SER A 623 70.39 30.44 -14.31
N ALA A 624 69.89 31.50 -14.95
CA ALA A 624 70.36 32.89 -15.17
C ALA A 624 71.27 33.11 -16.42
N ALA A 625 70.72 33.83 -17.40
CA ALA A 625 71.34 34.65 -18.46
C ALA A 625 70.22 35.62 -18.91
N GLY A 626 70.37 36.95 -19.03
CA GLY A 626 71.37 37.74 -19.75
C GLY A 626 70.61 38.47 -20.88
N GLU A 627 70.70 39.78 -21.14
CA GLU A 627 71.65 40.84 -20.71
C GLU A 627 70.93 42.21 -20.58
N GLY A 628 71.63 43.26 -20.15
CA GLY A 628 71.23 44.68 -20.28
C GLY A 628 72.31 45.47 -21.05
N PRO A 629 72.56 46.78 -20.81
CA PRO A 629 71.84 47.77 -19.97
C PRO A 629 71.79 49.21 -20.62
N ILE A 630 71.74 50.29 -19.80
CA ILE A 630 72.16 51.71 -20.05
C ILE A 630 71.09 52.82 -20.31
N LEU A 631 70.75 53.52 -19.21
CA LEU A 631 70.91 54.98 -18.93
C LEU A 631 70.29 56.12 -19.80
N TRP A 632 69.58 57.03 -19.09
CA TRP A 632 69.32 58.47 -19.36
C TRP A 632 68.49 58.91 -20.60
N GLY A 633 67.53 59.82 -20.38
CA GLY A 633 66.98 60.67 -21.46
C GLY A 633 65.49 61.05 -21.33
N ALA A 634 65.22 62.36 -21.28
CA ALA A 634 63.96 63.01 -21.62
C ALA A 634 64.33 64.25 -22.50
N PRO A 635 63.42 65.00 -23.17
CA PRO A 635 61.95 65.04 -23.07
C PRO A 635 61.25 64.98 -24.47
N PRO A 636 60.29 65.85 -24.89
CA PRO A 636 58.82 65.68 -24.71
C PRO A 636 57.94 65.92 -25.96
N GLN A 637 56.60 66.02 -25.74
CA GLN A 637 55.54 66.62 -26.57
C GLN A 637 55.05 65.78 -27.78
N ALA A 638 53.78 65.87 -28.21
CA ALA A 638 52.62 66.69 -27.79
C ALA A 638 51.33 65.80 -27.72
N GLU A 639 50.11 66.23 -27.37
CA GLU A 639 49.54 67.57 -27.17
C GLU A 639 48.26 67.52 -26.27
N VAL A 640 47.53 68.65 -26.19
CA VAL A 640 46.16 68.85 -25.67
C VAL A 640 46.00 69.09 -24.15
N ALA A 641 45.34 70.22 -23.84
CA ALA A 641 44.94 70.72 -22.51
C ALA A 641 43.37 70.72 -22.43
N PRO A 642 42.62 71.31 -21.45
CA PRO A 642 43.01 72.34 -20.48
C PRO A 642 42.28 72.33 -19.10
N THR A 643 42.94 71.88 -18.02
CA THR A 643 42.45 72.10 -16.63
C THR A 643 43.54 72.53 -15.63
N VAL A 644 44.78 72.08 -15.82
CA VAL A 644 45.89 72.26 -14.85
C VAL A 644 46.30 73.73 -14.60
N LEU A 645 45.98 74.65 -15.52
CA LEU A 645 46.39 76.06 -15.42
C LEU A 645 45.58 76.87 -14.38
N ALA A 646 44.37 76.43 -14.01
CA ALA A 646 43.55 77.11 -13.02
C ALA A 646 44.16 76.98 -11.60
N CYS A 647 44.53 75.76 -11.19
CA CYS A 647 45.01 75.46 -9.84
C CYS A 647 46.34 76.18 -9.51
N ARG A 648 47.23 76.33 -10.49
CA ARG A 648 48.54 76.99 -10.28
C ARG A 648 48.42 78.51 -10.03
N LYS A 649 47.40 79.20 -10.55
CA LYS A 649 47.18 80.63 -10.28
C LYS A 649 46.66 80.91 -8.86
N LEU A 650 45.95 79.97 -8.25
CA LEU A 650 45.52 80.08 -6.85
C LEU A 650 46.68 79.79 -5.88
N ALA A 651 47.48 78.75 -6.13
CA ALA A 651 48.65 78.41 -5.31
C ALA A 651 49.68 79.56 -5.21
N GLY A 652 49.86 80.34 -6.28
CA GLY A 652 50.74 81.52 -6.28
C GLY A 652 50.22 82.67 -5.41
N ARG A 653 48.90 82.90 -5.36
CA ARG A 653 48.29 83.96 -4.54
C ARG A 653 48.44 83.71 -3.04
N VAL A 654 48.26 82.46 -2.60
CA VAL A 654 48.42 82.07 -1.18
C VAL A 654 49.84 82.38 -0.71
N ARG A 655 50.87 81.94 -1.45
CA ARG A 655 52.28 82.19 -1.08
C ARG A 655 52.66 83.67 -1.08
N LEU A 656 52.05 84.50 -1.93
CA LEU A 656 52.31 85.95 -1.92
C LEU A 656 51.66 86.64 -0.70
N LEU A 657 50.46 86.21 -0.31
CA LEU A 657 49.79 86.70 0.89
C LEU A 657 50.54 86.28 2.16
N ASP A 658 51.03 85.04 2.23
CA ASP A 658 51.77 84.52 3.39
C ASP A 658 53.10 85.27 3.60
N CYS A 659 53.80 85.60 2.51
CA CYS A 659 54.97 86.48 2.54
C CYS A 659 54.64 87.91 3.02
N LEU A 660 53.48 88.47 2.64
CA LEU A 660 53.06 89.80 3.10
C LEU A 660 52.62 89.80 4.57
N VAL A 661 51.90 88.77 5.02
CA VAL A 661 51.52 88.57 6.44
C VAL A 661 52.77 88.36 7.29
N SER A 662 53.74 87.59 6.81
CA SER A 662 55.04 87.42 7.48
C SER A 662 55.82 88.73 7.57
N ARG A 663 55.85 89.54 6.49
CA ARG A 663 56.52 90.84 6.47
C ARG A 663 55.81 91.91 7.33
N LEU A 664 54.50 91.78 7.53
CA LEU A 664 53.73 92.59 8.50
C LEU A 664 54.01 92.15 9.94
N ARG A 665 53.95 90.85 10.24
CA ARG A 665 54.33 90.30 11.56
C ARG A 665 55.75 90.68 11.96
N GLN A 666 56.69 90.64 11.02
CA GLN A 666 58.08 91.04 11.24
C GLN A 666 58.25 92.57 11.46
N LYS A 667 57.32 93.40 10.96
CA LYS A 667 57.25 94.84 11.27
C LYS A 667 56.58 95.17 12.60
N VAL A 668 55.82 94.24 13.18
CA VAL A 668 55.17 94.39 14.50
C VAL A 668 56.09 93.93 15.65
N LEU A 669 57.18 93.21 15.35
CA LEU A 669 58.07 92.59 16.33
C LEU A 669 59.45 93.27 16.49
N GLN A 670 59.62 94.53 16.05
CA GLN A 670 60.80 95.33 16.39
C GLN A 670 60.42 96.77 16.80
N LYS A 671 60.77 97.11 18.05
CA LYS A 671 60.52 98.37 18.79
C LYS A 671 59.06 98.70 19.18
N PRO A 672 58.67 98.47 20.44
CA PRO A 672 57.80 99.37 21.18
C PRO A 672 58.62 100.52 21.81
N PRO A 673 58.04 101.73 21.88
CA PRO A 673 58.19 102.58 23.06
C PRO A 673 56.83 103.07 23.63
N GLU A 674 56.82 103.34 24.93
CA GLU A 674 55.99 104.37 25.58
C GLU A 674 54.45 104.31 25.43
N MET A 675 53.83 103.15 25.71
CA MET A 675 52.38 103.08 25.97
C MET A 675 51.95 103.73 27.30
N ASP A 676 52.87 103.98 28.23
CA ASP A 676 52.57 104.58 29.54
C ASP A 676 52.35 106.11 29.49
N ALA A 677 52.83 106.79 28.44
CA ALA A 677 52.49 108.20 28.18
C ALA A 677 51.01 108.36 27.76
N VAL A 678 50.47 107.38 27.02
CA VAL A 678 49.11 107.42 26.48
C VAL A 678 48.04 107.19 27.55
N ARG A 679 48.35 106.41 28.60
CA ARG A 679 47.40 106.05 29.67
C ARG A 679 46.90 107.23 30.52
N LEU A 680 47.57 108.40 30.45
CA LEU A 680 47.17 109.62 31.16
C LEU A 680 46.50 110.68 30.26
N GLN A 681 46.50 110.49 28.93
CA GLN A 681 45.89 111.42 27.98
C GLN A 681 44.61 110.86 27.35
N LEU A 682 44.57 109.55 27.10
CA LEU A 682 43.40 108.89 26.50
C LEU A 682 42.08 109.13 27.26
N PRO A 683 42.03 109.17 28.61
CA PRO A 683 40.78 109.51 29.31
C PRO A 683 40.29 110.93 28.99
N HIS A 684 41.18 111.91 28.90
CA HIS A 684 40.80 113.31 28.66
C HIS A 684 40.35 113.54 27.21
N GLU A 685 41.02 112.92 26.24
CA GLU A 685 40.61 112.95 24.83
C GLU A 685 39.30 112.17 24.60
N VAL A 686 39.08 111.05 25.32
CA VAL A 686 37.83 110.30 25.26
C VAL A 686 36.69 111.04 25.95
N ASP A 687 36.92 111.72 27.09
CA ASP A 687 35.92 112.57 27.74
C ASP A 687 35.57 113.78 26.86
N GLN A 688 36.56 114.42 26.23
CA GLN A 688 36.32 115.51 25.29
C GLN A 688 35.55 115.02 24.06
N ALA A 689 35.91 113.86 23.49
CA ALA A 689 35.16 113.25 22.40
C ALA A 689 33.74 112.84 22.84
N HIS A 690 33.50 112.45 24.10
CA HIS A 690 32.14 112.22 24.61
C HIS A 690 31.35 113.52 24.79
N VAL A 691 31.99 114.63 25.20
CA VAL A 691 31.33 115.95 25.21
C VAL A 691 30.97 116.37 23.79
N GLU A 692 31.90 116.27 22.83
CA GLU A 692 31.66 116.59 21.42
C GLU A 692 30.59 115.67 20.80
N VAL A 693 30.57 114.36 21.11
CA VAL A 693 29.50 113.44 20.68
C VAL A 693 28.16 113.71 21.38
N LEU A 694 28.16 114.21 22.62
CA LEU A 694 26.93 114.66 23.30
C LEU A 694 26.43 116.00 22.77
N GLU A 695 27.30 116.88 22.28
CA GLU A 695 26.91 118.15 21.65
C GLU A 695 26.45 117.95 20.20
N LEU A 696 27.16 117.12 19.43
CA LEU A 696 26.66 116.61 18.15
C LEU A 696 25.35 115.82 18.35
N GLY A 697 25.22 115.04 19.42
CA GLY A 697 23.99 114.34 19.78
C GLY A 697 22.82 115.28 20.10
N LYS A 698 23.07 116.41 20.78
CA LYS A 698 22.07 117.47 20.99
C LYS A 698 21.70 118.16 19.67
N GLN A 699 22.69 118.50 18.84
CA GLN A 699 22.48 119.12 17.53
C GLN A 699 21.69 118.18 16.59
N VAL A 700 21.98 116.88 16.61
CA VAL A 700 21.20 115.85 15.90
C VAL A 700 19.79 115.75 16.48
N ALA A 701 19.60 115.77 17.81
CA ALA A 701 18.27 115.76 18.41
C ALA A 701 17.45 117.04 18.12
N GLU A 702 18.09 118.20 17.95
CA GLU A 702 17.45 119.42 17.46
C GLU A 702 17.11 119.34 15.97
N LEU A 703 18.02 118.82 15.14
CA LEU A 703 17.75 118.56 13.71
C LEU A 703 16.64 117.52 13.52
N GLU A 704 16.59 116.45 14.32
CA GLU A 704 15.52 115.47 14.34
C GLU A 704 14.20 116.06 14.83
N LYS A 705 14.22 117.01 15.79
CA LYS A 705 13.02 117.81 16.13
C LYS A 705 12.55 118.63 14.92
N HIS A 706 13.45 119.33 14.23
CA HIS A 706 13.10 120.16 13.07
C HIS A 706 12.61 119.33 11.87
N LEU A 707 13.15 118.12 11.66
CA LEU A 707 12.65 117.14 10.70
C LEU A 707 11.32 116.52 11.16
N GLY A 708 11.10 116.33 12.46
CA GLY A 708 9.83 115.89 13.03
C GLY A 708 8.70 116.90 12.83
N THR A 709 8.99 118.20 12.98
CA THR A 709 8.00 119.28 12.82
C THR A 709 7.50 119.48 11.37
N THR A 710 8.15 118.89 10.36
CA THR A 710 7.78 119.08 8.95
C THR A 710 6.90 117.97 8.35
N ARG A 711 6.39 117.02 9.16
CA ARG A 711 5.50 115.94 8.67
C ARG A 711 4.24 115.64 9.49
N LYS A 712 3.92 116.42 10.53
CA LYS A 712 2.67 116.28 11.31
C LYS A 712 2.05 117.62 11.76
N GLU A 713 1.90 118.55 10.84
CA GLU A 713 0.77 119.49 10.88
C GLU A 713 -0.33 118.94 9.96
N GLY A 714 -1.57 118.87 10.47
CA GLY A 714 -2.70 118.25 9.77
C GLY A 714 -3.82 117.79 10.72
N GLY A 715 -4.60 118.75 11.23
CA GLY A 715 -5.62 118.55 12.27
C GLY A 715 -5.01 118.66 13.69
N GLU A 716 -5.26 119.71 14.48
CA GLU A 716 -6.54 120.18 15.07
C GLU A 716 -7.06 119.28 16.21
N ALA A 717 -7.55 119.79 17.35
CA ALA A 717 -7.70 121.19 17.77
C ALA A 717 -7.77 121.38 19.30
N VAL A 718 -7.45 122.61 19.76
CA VAL A 718 -7.90 123.29 21.01
C VAL A 718 -7.59 122.61 22.37
N GLY A 719 -7.02 123.27 23.38
CA GLY A 719 -6.54 124.66 23.53
C GLY A 719 -6.75 125.18 24.97
N GLY A 720 -5.88 126.04 25.51
CA GLY A 720 -6.08 126.61 26.87
C GLY A 720 -4.82 126.94 27.71
N THR A 721 -3.87 127.68 27.14
CA THR A 721 -2.72 128.34 27.79
C THR A 721 -3.13 129.59 28.62
N PRO A 722 -2.23 130.34 29.33
CA PRO A 722 -0.85 130.07 29.81
C PRO A 722 -0.55 130.63 31.25
N GLU A 723 0.75 130.85 31.55
CA GLU A 723 1.32 131.92 32.42
C GLU A 723 1.24 131.85 33.98
N THR A 724 2.08 132.54 34.78
CA THR A 724 3.54 132.86 34.71
C THR A 724 4.01 133.47 36.07
N THR A 725 5.32 133.41 36.37
CA THR A 725 6.05 134.12 37.46
C THR A 725 5.59 133.97 38.94
N ALA A 726 6.40 133.19 39.68
CA ALA A 726 7.32 133.68 40.73
C ALA A 726 6.84 134.24 42.10
N THR A 727 7.75 134.04 43.07
CA THR A 727 8.03 134.85 44.28
C THR A 727 7.05 134.88 45.48
N ARG A 728 7.42 134.07 46.48
CA ARG A 728 8.04 134.55 47.75
C ARG A 728 7.13 134.91 48.96
N ARG A 729 7.24 134.02 49.97
CA ARG A 729 7.18 134.23 51.44
C ARG A 729 5.83 134.44 52.14
N GLN A 730 5.70 133.70 53.26
CA GLN A 730 5.22 134.09 54.59
C GLN A 730 3.80 134.70 54.73
N SER A 731 2.95 134.28 55.67
CA SER A 731 3.08 133.27 56.76
C SER A 731 1.76 133.17 57.55
N GLN A 732 1.69 132.20 58.49
CA GLN A 732 0.73 132.10 59.60
C GLN A 732 -0.73 131.72 59.25
N ALA A 733 -1.19 130.61 59.85
CA ALA A 733 -2.60 130.34 60.10
C ALA A 733 -3.08 131.14 61.33
N PRO A 734 -4.40 131.16 61.64
CA PRO A 734 -4.84 130.16 62.64
C PRO A 734 -6.30 129.64 62.53
N TRP A 735 -6.44 128.31 62.66
CA TRP A 735 -7.34 127.57 63.58
C TRP A 735 -8.87 127.82 63.68
N ARG A 736 -9.59 126.69 63.88
CA ARG A 736 -10.92 126.48 64.53
C ARG A 736 -12.18 126.79 63.69
N SER A 737 -13.32 126.07 63.85
CA SER A 737 -13.63 124.79 64.54
C SER A 737 -15.09 124.33 64.23
N SER A 738 -15.41 123.04 64.51
CA SER A 738 -16.77 122.46 64.75
C SER A 738 -17.67 122.22 63.50
N ARG A 739 -18.60 121.24 63.44
CA ARG A 739 -19.02 120.08 64.29
C ARG A 739 -19.98 119.16 63.47
N ASP A 740 -20.31 117.89 63.75
CA ASP A 740 -19.76 116.87 64.68
C ASP A 740 -19.19 115.66 63.89
N ALA A 741 -19.83 114.52 63.54
CA ALA A 741 -21.11 113.86 63.91
C ALA A 741 -21.13 112.36 63.48
N GLY A 742 -21.61 111.42 64.33
CA GLY A 742 -21.76 109.96 64.05
C GLY A 742 -20.43 109.15 64.04
N ILE A 743 -20.12 108.15 64.88
CA ILE A 743 -20.85 107.01 65.51
C ILE A 743 -21.23 105.95 64.45
N SER A 744 -20.78 104.68 64.46
CA SER A 744 -20.19 103.75 65.49
C SER A 744 -18.90 103.06 64.97
N LEU A 745 -17.90 102.64 65.77
CA LEU A 745 -17.82 101.47 66.70
C LEU A 745 -18.05 100.09 66.03
N GLU A 746 -17.35 98.98 66.35
CA GLU A 746 -16.08 98.70 67.07
C GLU A 746 -15.77 97.18 66.93
N GLY A 747 -14.59 96.70 67.35
CA GLY A 747 -14.44 95.35 67.88
C GLY A 747 -13.80 94.28 66.98
N SER A 748 -13.21 93.28 67.64
CA SER A 748 -12.66 92.05 67.07
C SER A 748 -12.79 90.92 68.12
N VAL A 749 -12.51 89.68 67.71
CA VAL A 749 -12.35 88.45 68.52
C VAL A 749 -13.62 87.61 68.82
N ASP A 750 -13.52 86.34 68.38
CA ASP A 750 -14.03 85.07 68.94
C ASP A 750 -15.27 84.27 68.41
N GLN A 751 -14.91 83.09 67.88
CA GLN A 751 -15.43 81.72 68.16
C GLN A 751 -16.60 81.06 67.36
N ARG A 752 -16.35 79.76 67.08
CA ARG A 752 -17.23 78.61 66.67
C ARG A 752 -17.76 78.58 65.21
N ALA A 753 -17.21 77.76 64.31
CA ALA A 753 -17.19 76.27 64.21
C ALA A 753 -18.37 75.65 63.41
N VAL A 754 -18.10 74.47 62.83
CA VAL A 754 -18.99 73.56 62.05
C VAL A 754 -19.10 73.84 60.53
N SER A 755 -19.17 72.73 59.79
CA SER A 755 -19.29 72.40 58.35
C SER A 755 -20.09 73.37 57.44
N ASP A 756 -20.08 73.28 56.10
CA ASP A 756 -19.85 72.11 55.22
C ASP A 756 -19.48 72.51 53.77
N GLY A 757 -18.86 71.61 52.99
CA GLY A 757 -18.66 71.69 51.52
C GLY A 757 -17.80 72.85 50.97
N GLY A 758 -17.10 72.72 49.83
CA GLY A 758 -16.87 71.54 48.99
C GLY A 758 -16.29 71.92 47.62
N ARG A 759 -15.17 71.31 47.24
CA ARG A 759 -14.54 71.24 45.90
C ARG A 759 -14.26 72.51 45.06
N GLU A 760 -12.95 72.72 44.87
CA GLU A 760 -12.27 72.67 43.56
C GLU A 760 -12.91 73.38 42.35
N VAL A 761 -12.33 74.52 41.97
CA VAL A 761 -11.90 74.77 40.57
C VAL A 761 -10.44 75.23 40.61
N GLY A 762 -9.55 74.55 39.89
CA GLY A 762 -8.14 74.91 39.79
C GLY A 762 -7.66 74.97 38.34
N GLN A 763 -6.88 76.00 37.99
CA GLN A 763 -6.09 76.05 36.76
C GLN A 763 -4.99 77.13 36.80
N GLY A 764 -3.74 76.77 36.48
CA GLY A 764 -2.74 77.67 35.89
C GLY A 764 -1.46 78.01 36.67
N GLY A 765 -0.32 78.09 35.94
CA GLY A 765 0.70 79.14 36.11
C GLY A 765 2.10 78.78 36.69
N ARG A 766 3.09 79.71 36.64
CA ARG A 766 4.55 79.56 37.01
C ARG A 766 5.16 80.85 37.63
N GLY A 767 6.41 80.97 38.13
CA GLY A 767 7.47 79.98 38.46
C GLY A 767 8.97 80.46 38.37
N GLU A 768 9.88 79.50 38.13
CA GLU A 768 11.29 79.54 37.60
C GLU A 768 12.58 79.42 38.51
N HIS A 769 12.63 78.54 39.54
CA HIS A 769 13.81 77.94 40.26
C HIS A 769 14.23 78.25 41.76
N ALA A 770 15.34 78.97 42.05
CA ALA A 770 16.21 78.89 43.28
C ALA A 770 16.13 80.09 44.30
N SER A 771 16.82 80.22 45.47
CA SER A 771 17.44 79.39 46.58
C SER A 771 18.01 80.37 47.69
N THR A 772 18.80 80.14 48.78
CA THR A 772 19.70 79.06 49.35
C THR A 772 20.19 79.38 50.82
N CYS A 773 20.56 78.39 51.65
CA CYS A 773 21.56 78.43 52.79
C CYS A 773 21.26 79.31 54.06
N PRO A 774 22.06 79.31 55.18
CA PRO A 774 23.35 78.63 55.51
C PRO A 774 23.56 77.95 56.92
N SER A 775 24.62 77.11 57.02
CA SER A 775 25.53 76.81 58.18
C SER A 775 24.95 76.18 59.51
N THR A 776 25.73 75.62 60.49
CA THR A 776 27.19 75.56 60.78
C THR A 776 27.61 74.38 61.72
N CYS A 777 28.88 73.91 61.62
CA CYS A 777 29.80 73.39 62.68
C CYS A 777 29.69 71.99 63.39
N ALA A 778 30.91 71.41 63.61
CA ALA A 778 31.41 70.58 64.74
C ALA A 778 31.06 69.06 64.88
N SER A 779 31.92 68.15 65.40
CA SER A 779 33.42 68.07 65.44
C SER A 779 33.96 66.72 66.03
N ILE A 780 35.27 66.41 65.81
CA ILE A 780 36.21 65.57 66.62
C ILE A 780 36.18 64.00 66.52
N HIS A 781 37.36 63.42 66.18
CA HIS A 781 38.11 62.17 66.56
C HIS A 781 37.38 60.90 67.14
N VAL A 782 37.92 59.66 67.08
CA VAL A 782 39.30 59.13 67.35
C VAL A 782 39.69 57.91 66.47
N SER A 783 40.99 57.65 66.35
CA SER A 783 41.68 56.57 65.57
C SER A 783 41.69 55.17 66.24
N VAL A 784 42.18 54.13 65.52
CA VAL A 784 43.31 53.21 65.92
C VAL A 784 43.33 51.89 65.09
N HIS A 785 44.50 51.59 64.45
CA HIS A 785 45.03 50.27 64.01
C HIS A 785 44.15 49.37 63.07
N GLU A 786 44.66 48.29 62.43
CA GLU A 786 45.95 47.58 62.52
C GLU A 786 46.45 47.08 61.15
N CYS A 787 47.75 46.76 61.03
CA CYS A 787 48.36 46.02 59.91
C CYS A 787 48.79 44.62 60.37
N ILE A 788 48.93 43.62 59.46
CA ILE A 788 50.03 42.59 59.42
C ILE A 788 49.68 41.36 58.54
N LEU A 789 50.58 41.02 57.59
CA LEU A 789 51.05 39.69 57.07
C LEU A 789 50.06 38.51 56.86
N HIS A 790 50.31 37.47 56.05
CA HIS A 790 51.18 37.20 54.87
C HIS A 790 50.61 35.97 54.14
N GLY A 791 51.02 35.72 52.89
CA GLY A 791 50.63 34.54 52.09
C GLY A 791 51.13 34.66 50.67
#